data_AF-A0A7V8JYF3-F1
#
_entry.id   AF-A0A7V8JYF3-F1
#
_cell.length_a   1.000
_cell.length_b   1.000
_cell.length_c   1.000
_cell.angle_alpha   90.00
_cell.angle_beta   90.00
_cell.angle_gamma   90.00
#
_symmetry.space_group_name_H-M   'P 1'
#
loop_
_entity.id
_entity.type
_entity.pdbx_description
1 polymer ?
#
loop_
_entity_poly.entity_id
_entity_poly.type
_entity_poly.pdbx_seq_one_letter_code
_entity_poly.pdbx_strand_id
1 'polypeptide(L)'
;MRQTLGSTRTAPPLARPARILSLGIACAALLAACGGDGGGGGGFIPVVPASPPPSAPAALDQASITVLSSKPQFVSGGDALVEVKAPAGATASGLELTLNGKPVTAQFARDANGSLRGMVKGLATGANTLAVKASAEGRASSNAELVLTNYPDTGPILAGALLTPYECRTVESNMGTPLDANCSATRRNDYFYRTPAGSFKPLADPLARPSDLAQTTTIEGKTVPYIVRVDSGTVGRTIYRIALLDDPTAETAAPAGYKPAAGWNGRLVVSFGGGAGTQYNQGVNQATDALSDLHLSRGFAYMISTELVNGQRGNAVLQGETLMMLKERFIETYGVPRWTAGSGGSGGAIQQLVITQIYPGLLDGLQPSLTFPDGSLHVADCRLLENVYKADTATWTNAKRTAVDGFTNGTCRAWDLSFVNTIVASNAAGCALKDVSKVYDPINNPTGARCTTSDMRTNIMGRDPITGFARSPLDNVGVQYGLEAFNKGAISAEEFVTLNEKVGGYDKDGKPVPQRTVGDALALERAYASGLVNSGGGGLAFVPILHSRTYNDASGDIHSHERDLVVRARLQRANGRIDNQVIWVGPRTGYPLAALSLDVMTQWLDGIAADPAPLTTDKVVAHKPRAAVDACFDGSGTKYEESPAYGATGTCATMYPLHGEPRQQAGAPLTNDINKCQLKPVLASDYAQTLTPTQLARLRTVFSSGVCDWTKPGVGQVPLKGTFQSYAVAPG
;
A
#
# COMPACT_ATOMS: atom_id res chain seq x y z
N MET A 1 -21.43 27.58 44.82
CA MET A 1 -22.82 27.93 45.24
C MET A 1 -23.61 28.27 43.98
N ARG A 2 -24.50 27.38 43.50
CA ARG A 2 -26.00 27.50 43.52
C ARG A 2 -26.51 28.87 43.02
N GLN A 3 -27.46 29.01 42.08
CA GLN A 3 -28.43 28.08 41.47
C GLN A 3 -29.14 28.76 40.26
N THR A 4 -29.39 27.99 39.17
CA THR A 4 -30.62 27.82 38.32
C THR A 4 -31.47 29.04 37.88
N LEU A 5 -31.94 29.18 36.62
CA LEU A 5 -32.87 28.37 35.77
C LEU A 5 -32.66 28.80 34.29
N GLY A 6 -32.95 28.11 33.18
CA GLY A 6 -33.67 26.88 32.84
C GLY A 6 -34.39 27.06 31.48
N SER A 7 -34.16 26.20 30.47
CA SER A 7 -35.11 25.88 29.39
C SER A 7 -34.57 24.74 28.51
N THR A 8 -35.32 23.65 28.40
CA THR A 8 -35.05 22.43 27.63
C THR A 8 -36.09 22.27 26.52
N ARG A 9 -35.65 21.84 25.33
CA ARG A 9 -36.48 21.15 24.33
C ARG A 9 -35.72 19.98 23.75
N THR A 10 -36.37 18.84 23.77
CA THR A 10 -35.94 17.49 23.38
C THR A 10 -36.26 17.20 21.91
N ALA A 11 -35.43 16.40 21.25
CA ALA A 11 -35.71 15.73 19.98
C ALA A 11 -35.33 14.22 20.12
N PRO A 12 -36.01 13.31 19.40
CA PRO A 12 -36.09 11.88 19.75
C PRO A 12 -35.00 11.00 19.09
N PRO A 13 -34.73 9.78 19.60
CA PRO A 13 -33.80 8.83 19.00
C PRO A 13 -34.52 7.82 18.09
N LEU A 14 -33.89 7.46 16.95
CA LEU A 14 -34.35 6.39 16.06
C LEU A 14 -33.51 5.11 16.21
N ALA A 15 -34.21 4.09 16.72
CA ALA A 15 -34.22 2.66 16.41
C ALA A 15 -32.92 1.86 16.10
N ARG A 16 -32.69 0.85 16.96
CA ARG A 16 -31.97 -0.41 16.68
C ARG A 16 -32.96 -1.48 16.17
N PRO A 17 -32.58 -2.44 15.30
CA PRO A 17 -33.43 -3.59 15.03
C PRO A 17 -33.23 -4.70 16.08
N ALA A 18 -34.36 -5.22 16.55
CA ALA A 18 -34.47 -6.25 17.57
C ALA A 18 -34.39 -7.66 17.00
N ARG A 19 -33.82 -8.57 17.80
CA ARG A 19 -33.88 -10.03 17.68
C ARG A 19 -35.32 -10.50 17.90
N ILE A 20 -35.83 -11.38 17.06
CA ILE A 20 -37.07 -12.13 17.32
C ILE A 20 -36.69 -13.53 17.82
N LEU A 21 -37.00 -13.77 19.10
CA LEU A 21 -37.15 -15.07 19.71
C LEU A 21 -38.66 -15.25 19.95
N SER A 22 -39.24 -16.40 19.61
CA SER A 22 -40.62 -16.74 20.01
C SER A 22 -40.69 -18.21 20.39
N LEU A 23 -41.06 -18.42 21.65
CA LEU A 23 -41.34 -19.69 22.33
C LEU A 23 -42.56 -20.40 21.72
N GLY A 24 -42.58 -21.73 21.85
CA GLY A 24 -43.67 -22.61 21.44
C GLY A 24 -44.81 -22.78 22.43
N ILE A 25 -45.81 -23.58 22.04
CA ILE A 25 -46.85 -24.20 22.89
C ILE A 25 -47.20 -25.59 22.30
N ALA A 26 -47.61 -26.51 23.19
CA ALA A 26 -47.67 -27.96 23.10
C ALA A 26 -49.02 -28.59 22.66
N CYS A 27 -48.95 -29.91 22.38
CA CYS A 27 -49.92 -31.00 22.56
C CYS A 27 -51.31 -30.97 21.88
N ALA A 28 -51.64 -32.00 21.09
CA ALA A 28 -52.49 -33.14 21.49
C ALA A 28 -52.79 -34.11 20.32
N ALA A 29 -53.07 -35.36 20.68
CA ALA A 29 -53.20 -36.56 19.86
C ALA A 29 -54.49 -36.69 19.04
N LEU A 30 -54.47 -37.54 18.01
CA LEU A 30 -55.64 -38.23 17.46
C LEU A 30 -55.25 -39.62 16.89
N LEU A 31 -55.96 -40.65 17.36
CA LEU A 31 -55.92 -42.06 16.98
C LEU A 31 -56.92 -42.34 15.84
N ALA A 32 -56.55 -43.21 14.89
CA ALA A 32 -57.42 -44.15 14.12
C ALA A 32 -56.48 -45.07 13.29
N ALA A 33 -56.35 -46.38 13.54
CA ALA A 33 -57.28 -47.50 13.38
C ALA A 33 -57.44 -48.00 11.92
N CYS A 34 -56.83 -49.15 11.62
CA CYS A 34 -57.21 -50.27 10.72
C CYS A 34 -56.05 -51.30 10.84
N GLY A 35 -56.17 -52.59 11.16
CA GLY A 35 -57.25 -53.56 10.98
C GLY A 35 -56.75 -54.66 10.03
N GLY A 36 -56.45 -55.86 10.54
CA GLY A 36 -56.02 -57.00 9.72
C GLY A 36 -55.59 -58.21 10.56
N ASP A 37 -56.53 -59.14 10.72
CA ASP A 37 -56.49 -60.36 11.53
C ASP A 37 -55.93 -61.57 10.75
N GLY A 38 -55.44 -62.59 11.46
CA GLY A 38 -54.94 -63.84 10.88
C GLY A 38 -54.15 -64.70 11.87
N GLY A 39 -54.86 -65.48 12.69
CA GLY A 39 -54.32 -66.22 13.82
C GLY A 39 -53.49 -67.49 13.52
N GLY A 40 -52.81 -67.97 14.57
CA GLY A 40 -52.19 -69.30 14.61
C GLY A 40 -51.14 -69.49 15.70
N GLY A 41 -51.54 -70.02 16.86
CA GLY A 41 -50.78 -71.02 17.64
C GLY A 41 -49.47 -70.64 18.36
N GLY A 42 -49.57 -70.51 19.69
CA GLY A 42 -48.69 -71.20 20.66
C GLY A 42 -47.19 -70.90 20.71
N GLY A 43 -46.77 -70.11 21.71
CA GLY A 43 -45.38 -70.11 22.21
C GLY A 43 -45.00 -68.83 22.96
N PHE A 44 -45.03 -68.85 24.29
CA PHE A 44 -44.40 -67.80 25.10
C PHE A 44 -42.88 -67.92 24.96
N ILE A 45 -42.26 -67.01 24.20
CA ILE A 45 -40.80 -66.78 24.17
C ILE A 45 -40.53 -65.46 24.92
N PRO A 46 -39.62 -65.40 25.90
CA PRO A 46 -39.26 -64.15 26.55
C PRO A 46 -38.58 -63.22 25.53
N VAL A 47 -39.18 -62.04 25.31
CA VAL A 47 -38.56 -60.96 24.53
C VAL A 47 -37.41 -60.39 25.36
N VAL A 48 -36.19 -60.74 24.99
CA VAL A 48 -34.98 -60.05 25.46
C VAL A 48 -35.03 -58.63 24.88
N PRO A 49 -34.88 -57.55 25.66
CA PRO A 49 -34.80 -56.20 25.09
C PRO A 49 -33.64 -56.17 24.10
N ALA A 50 -33.93 -55.80 22.85
CA ALA A 50 -32.91 -55.57 21.85
C ALA A 50 -31.89 -54.57 22.41
N SER A 51 -30.60 -54.95 22.37
CA SER A 51 -29.52 -54.04 22.74
C SER A 51 -29.70 -52.72 21.98
N PRO A 52 -29.51 -51.55 22.63
CA PRO A 52 -29.53 -50.28 21.90
C PRO A 52 -28.54 -50.37 20.73
N PRO A 53 -28.87 -49.81 19.56
CA PRO A 53 -27.92 -49.78 18.45
C PRO A 53 -26.62 -49.15 18.94
N PRO A 54 -25.44 -49.65 18.50
CA PRO A 54 -24.17 -49.06 18.89
C PRO A 54 -24.24 -47.56 18.63
N SER A 55 -23.95 -46.77 19.67
CA SER A 55 -23.95 -45.31 19.60
C SER A 55 -23.09 -44.89 18.40
N ALA A 56 -23.64 -44.06 17.52
CA ALA A 56 -22.88 -43.54 16.39
C ALA A 56 -21.56 -42.93 16.91
N PRO A 57 -20.41 -43.24 16.29
CA PRO A 57 -19.14 -42.69 16.72
C PRO A 57 -19.21 -41.16 16.78
N ALA A 58 -18.71 -40.56 17.85
CA ALA A 58 -18.63 -39.11 17.95
C ALA A 58 -17.82 -38.57 16.74
N ALA A 59 -18.37 -37.55 16.07
CA ALA A 59 -17.69 -36.91 14.94
C ALA A 59 -16.38 -36.26 15.40
N LEU A 60 -15.33 -36.37 14.60
CA LEU A 60 -14.13 -35.56 14.77
C LEU A 60 -14.45 -34.09 14.51
N ASP A 61 -13.76 -33.18 15.21
CA ASP A 61 -13.75 -31.77 14.82
C ASP A 61 -13.29 -31.60 13.37
N GLN A 62 -13.60 -30.47 12.75
CA GLN A 62 -13.17 -30.22 11.38
C GLN A 62 -11.68 -29.91 11.33
N ALA A 63 -10.95 -30.56 10.42
CA ALA A 63 -9.58 -30.16 10.10
C ALA A 63 -9.61 -28.74 9.51
N SER A 64 -8.59 -27.93 9.76
CA SER A 64 -8.46 -26.60 9.13
C SER A 64 -7.30 -26.60 8.14
N ILE A 65 -7.54 -26.05 6.94
CA ILE A 65 -6.54 -25.85 5.90
C ILE A 65 -6.31 -24.34 5.79
N THR A 66 -5.05 -23.90 5.87
CA THR A 66 -4.66 -22.49 5.74
C THR A 66 -3.53 -22.36 4.74
N VAL A 67 -3.70 -21.51 3.73
CA VAL A 67 -2.59 -21.09 2.85
C VAL A 67 -1.79 -20.02 3.61
N LEU A 68 -0.50 -20.28 3.78
CA LEU A 68 0.41 -19.40 4.50
C LEU A 68 1.15 -18.41 3.59
N SER A 69 1.39 -18.78 2.33
CA SER A 69 2.16 -17.95 1.39
C SER A 69 1.35 -16.80 0.79
N SER A 70 0.05 -16.98 0.63
CA SER A 70 -0.84 -15.99 0.02
C SER A 70 -2.28 -16.14 0.50
N LYS A 71 -3.17 -15.27 -0.01
CA LYS A 71 -4.61 -15.53 0.10
C LYS A 71 -4.98 -16.63 -0.89
N PRO A 72 -5.84 -17.62 -0.53
CA PRO A 72 -6.14 -18.76 -1.40
C PRO A 72 -6.59 -18.40 -2.82
N GLN A 73 -7.30 -17.27 -2.99
CA GLN A 73 -7.79 -16.80 -4.29
C GLN A 73 -6.75 -16.09 -5.17
N PHE A 74 -5.52 -15.88 -4.68
CA PHE A 74 -4.46 -15.10 -5.34
C PHE A 74 -3.11 -15.82 -5.35
N VAL A 75 -3.12 -17.14 -5.44
CA VAL A 75 -1.89 -17.96 -5.50
C VAL A 75 -1.21 -17.74 -6.85
N SER A 76 0.12 -17.70 -6.88
CA SER A 76 0.88 -17.52 -8.11
C SER A 76 2.04 -18.50 -8.27
N GLY A 77 2.36 -18.87 -9.51
CA GLY A 77 3.56 -19.65 -9.82
C GLY A 77 3.45 -21.16 -9.63
N GLY A 78 2.25 -21.69 -9.37
CA GLY A 78 1.99 -23.13 -9.40
C GLY A 78 2.29 -23.89 -8.11
N ASP A 79 2.66 -23.18 -7.04
CA ASP A 79 2.82 -23.74 -5.70
C ASP A 79 2.25 -22.85 -4.60
N ALA A 80 2.07 -23.41 -3.40
CA ALA A 80 1.62 -22.68 -2.21
C ALA A 80 2.11 -23.37 -0.94
N LEU A 81 2.57 -22.59 0.05
CA LEU A 81 2.85 -23.11 1.39
C LEU A 81 1.55 -23.26 2.17
N VAL A 82 1.24 -24.47 2.64
CA VAL A 82 -0.02 -24.77 3.34
C VAL A 82 0.24 -25.36 4.72
N GLU A 83 -0.56 -24.93 5.69
CA GLU A 83 -0.71 -25.55 7.00
C GLU A 83 -2.04 -26.28 7.11
N VAL A 84 -2.01 -27.49 7.67
CA VAL A 84 -3.18 -28.27 8.02
C VAL A 84 -3.13 -28.61 9.50
N LYS A 85 -4.12 -28.12 10.26
CA LYS A 85 -4.28 -28.48 11.67
C LYS A 85 -5.24 -29.66 11.78
N ALA A 86 -4.74 -30.72 12.41
CA ALA A 86 -5.51 -31.93 12.66
C ALA A 86 -6.63 -31.66 13.68
N PRO A 87 -7.79 -32.35 13.56
CA PRO A 87 -8.80 -32.37 14.62
C PRO A 87 -8.26 -32.91 15.93
N ALA A 88 -8.79 -32.44 17.07
CA ALA A 88 -8.44 -32.99 18.37
C ALA A 88 -8.75 -34.50 18.45
N GLY A 89 -7.72 -35.32 18.69
CA GLY A 89 -7.84 -36.78 18.75
C GLY A 89 -7.64 -37.53 17.43
N ALA A 90 -7.36 -36.83 16.32
CA ALA A 90 -6.93 -37.49 15.08
C ALA A 90 -5.49 -38.04 15.22
N THR A 91 -5.27 -39.28 14.78
CA THR A 91 -3.92 -39.86 14.76
C THR A 91 -3.14 -39.34 13.56
N ALA A 92 -1.82 -39.36 13.67
CA ALA A 92 -0.94 -38.77 12.68
C ALA A 92 -0.99 -39.44 11.30
N SER A 93 -1.28 -40.74 11.28
CA SER A 93 -1.44 -41.60 10.12
C SER A 93 -2.83 -41.48 9.48
N GLY A 94 -3.76 -40.77 10.11
CA GLY A 94 -5.15 -40.67 9.66
C GLY A 94 -5.43 -39.50 8.71
N LEU A 95 -4.43 -38.71 8.30
CA LEU A 95 -4.60 -37.55 7.42
C LEU A 95 -4.20 -37.89 5.97
N GLU A 96 -5.17 -37.85 5.08
CA GLU A 96 -4.99 -38.00 3.63
C GLU A 96 -5.28 -36.66 2.95
N LEU A 97 -4.31 -36.12 2.22
CA LEU A 97 -4.46 -34.87 1.46
C LEU A 97 -4.48 -35.16 -0.03
N THR A 98 -5.40 -34.50 -0.75
CA THR A 98 -5.45 -34.56 -2.21
C THR A 98 -5.54 -33.17 -2.83
N LEU A 99 -4.86 -32.99 -3.95
CA LEU A 99 -4.98 -31.82 -4.82
C LEU A 99 -5.67 -32.25 -6.11
N ASN A 100 -6.85 -31.69 -6.38
CA ASN A 100 -7.69 -32.07 -7.54
C ASN A 100 -7.88 -33.59 -7.63
N GLY A 101 -8.08 -34.25 -6.48
CA GLY A 101 -8.23 -35.71 -6.35
C GLY A 101 -6.93 -36.52 -6.41
N LYS A 102 -5.75 -35.90 -6.64
CA LYS A 102 -4.45 -36.59 -6.64
C LYS A 102 -3.80 -36.52 -5.26
N PRO A 103 -3.23 -37.62 -4.72
CA PRO A 103 -2.63 -37.61 -3.38
C PRO A 103 -1.40 -36.69 -3.30
N VAL A 104 -1.37 -35.85 -2.27
CA VAL A 104 -0.27 -34.90 -1.98
C VAL A 104 0.23 -34.98 -0.53
N THR A 105 -0.27 -35.92 0.28
CA THR A 105 0.14 -36.09 1.69
C THR A 105 1.66 -36.12 1.88
N ALA A 106 2.40 -36.76 0.96
CA ALA A 106 3.87 -36.87 1.02
C ALA A 106 4.62 -35.53 0.91
N GLN A 107 3.94 -34.46 0.49
CA GLN A 107 4.51 -33.11 0.43
C GLN A 107 4.47 -32.39 1.80
N PHE A 108 3.85 -32.98 2.81
CA PHE A 108 3.67 -32.41 4.14
C PHE A 108 4.53 -33.10 5.19
N ALA A 109 5.11 -32.31 6.08
CA ALA A 109 5.82 -32.77 7.26
C ALA A 109 5.20 -32.18 8.52
N ARG A 110 5.39 -32.83 9.67
CA ARG A 110 4.93 -32.30 10.96
C ARG A 110 5.83 -31.18 11.44
N ASP A 111 5.22 -30.12 11.93
CA ASP A 111 5.91 -29.09 12.70
C ASP A 111 5.95 -29.45 14.20
N ALA A 112 6.71 -28.67 14.97
CA ALA A 112 6.88 -28.88 16.41
C ALA A 112 5.57 -28.76 17.22
N ASN A 113 4.55 -28.12 16.64
CA ASN A 113 3.24 -27.93 17.26
C ASN A 113 2.22 -29.00 16.84
N GLY A 114 2.66 -30.03 16.10
CA GLY A 114 1.84 -31.15 15.65
C GLY A 114 0.98 -30.86 14.41
N SER A 115 1.10 -29.67 13.81
CA SER A 115 0.43 -29.32 12.55
C SER A 115 1.21 -29.89 11.37
N LEU A 116 0.51 -30.19 10.26
CA LEU A 116 1.17 -30.56 9.01
C LEU A 116 1.46 -29.30 8.20
N ARG A 117 2.69 -29.13 7.73
CA ARG A 117 3.06 -28.07 6.80
C ARG A 117 3.74 -28.65 5.57
N GLY A 118 3.38 -28.14 4.40
CA GLY A 118 3.88 -28.66 3.14
C GLY A 118 3.83 -27.62 2.04
N MET A 119 4.77 -27.73 1.10
CA MET A 119 4.74 -26.98 -0.15
C MET A 119 3.88 -27.77 -1.14
N VAL A 120 2.64 -27.33 -1.36
CA VAL A 120 1.74 -27.93 -2.34
C VAL A 120 2.19 -27.49 -3.72
N LYS A 121 2.71 -28.40 -4.53
CA LYS A 121 3.17 -28.13 -5.90
C LYS A 121 2.23 -28.70 -6.95
N GLY A 122 2.30 -28.15 -8.15
CA GLY A 122 1.57 -28.66 -9.32
C GLY A 122 0.14 -28.13 -9.41
N LEU A 123 -0.11 -26.93 -8.87
CA LEU A 123 -1.36 -26.22 -9.06
C LEU A 123 -1.54 -25.89 -10.55
N ALA A 124 -2.68 -26.26 -11.12
CA ALA A 124 -3.06 -25.83 -12.45
C ALA A 124 -3.42 -24.33 -12.43
N THR A 125 -3.29 -23.61 -13.54
CA THR A 125 -3.88 -22.26 -13.63
C THR A 125 -5.39 -22.34 -13.47
N GLY A 126 -5.99 -21.41 -12.73
CA GLY A 126 -7.40 -21.42 -12.38
C GLY A 126 -7.68 -22.08 -11.02
N ALA A 127 -8.90 -22.57 -10.84
CA ALA A 127 -9.35 -23.16 -9.59
C ALA A 127 -8.72 -24.54 -9.33
N ASN A 128 -8.30 -24.77 -8.09
CA ASN A 128 -7.77 -26.03 -7.58
C ASN A 128 -8.45 -26.36 -6.25
N THR A 129 -8.79 -27.62 -6.01
CA THR A 129 -9.37 -28.08 -4.74
C THR A 129 -8.31 -28.85 -3.95
N LEU A 130 -7.94 -28.31 -2.79
CA LEU A 130 -7.14 -29.02 -1.80
C LEU A 130 -8.08 -29.60 -0.74
N ALA A 131 -8.13 -30.92 -0.63
CA ALA A 131 -8.97 -31.64 0.31
C ALA A 131 -8.11 -32.36 1.35
N VAL A 132 -8.57 -32.38 2.60
CA VAL A 132 -8.03 -33.22 3.67
C VAL A 132 -9.13 -34.12 4.20
N LYS A 133 -8.81 -35.40 4.33
CA LYS A 133 -9.61 -36.40 5.05
C LYS A 133 -8.85 -36.80 6.31
N ALA A 134 -9.47 -36.60 7.46
CA ALA A 134 -8.96 -36.96 8.78
C ALA A 134 -9.72 -38.17 9.32
N SER A 135 -8.99 -39.16 9.83
CA SER A 135 -9.52 -40.35 10.45
C SER A 135 -8.93 -40.54 11.85
N ALA A 136 -9.71 -41.14 12.74
CA ALA A 136 -9.30 -41.53 14.08
C ALA A 136 -10.00 -42.84 14.45
N GLU A 137 -9.31 -43.71 15.19
CA GLU A 137 -9.89 -44.97 15.64
C GLU A 137 -11.16 -44.72 16.47
N GLY A 138 -12.23 -45.44 16.16
CA GLY A 138 -13.51 -45.33 16.87
C GLY A 138 -14.27 -44.01 16.67
N ARG A 139 -13.92 -43.19 15.67
CA ARG A 139 -14.64 -41.95 15.30
C ARG A 139 -14.96 -41.89 13.80
N ALA A 140 -16.00 -41.13 13.45
CA ALA A 140 -16.32 -40.86 12.05
C ALA A 140 -15.23 -39.94 11.43
N SER A 141 -14.87 -40.21 10.17
CA SER A 141 -13.90 -39.39 9.44
C SER A 141 -14.41 -37.96 9.24
N SER A 142 -13.51 -36.99 9.30
CA SER A 142 -13.78 -35.57 9.07
C SER A 142 -13.13 -35.12 7.77
N ASN A 143 -13.85 -34.34 6.95
CA ASN A 143 -13.36 -33.83 5.67
C ASN A 143 -13.34 -32.29 5.71
N ALA A 144 -12.31 -31.69 5.11
CA ALA A 144 -12.28 -30.27 4.82
C ALA A 144 -11.71 -30.03 3.43
N GLU A 145 -12.22 -29.01 2.76
CA GLU A 145 -11.78 -28.60 1.42
C GLU A 145 -11.49 -27.11 1.41
N LEU A 146 -10.49 -26.73 0.63
CA LEU A 146 -10.16 -25.35 0.35
C LEU A 146 -9.95 -25.19 -1.16
N VAL A 147 -10.65 -24.22 -1.75
CA VAL A 147 -10.42 -23.83 -3.14
C VAL A 147 -9.32 -22.77 -3.19
N LEU A 148 -8.29 -23.03 -4.01
CA LEU A 148 -7.23 -22.10 -4.33
C LEU A 148 -7.37 -21.68 -5.79
N THR A 149 -7.11 -20.42 -6.12
CA THR A 149 -7.03 -19.96 -7.51
C THR A 149 -5.59 -19.60 -7.81
N ASN A 150 -4.98 -20.34 -8.74
CA ASN A 150 -3.59 -20.17 -9.11
C ASN A 150 -3.45 -19.43 -10.44
N TYR A 151 -2.51 -18.49 -10.48
CA TYR A 151 -2.17 -17.66 -11.62
C TYR A 151 -0.74 -17.96 -12.08
N PRO A 152 -0.38 -17.65 -13.35
CA PRO A 152 1.02 -17.67 -13.76
C PRO A 152 1.88 -16.77 -12.85
N ASP A 153 3.14 -17.11 -12.66
CA ASP A 153 4.12 -16.28 -11.93
C ASP A 153 4.35 -14.91 -12.59
N THR A 154 3.98 -14.75 -13.86
CA THR A 154 4.00 -13.50 -14.63
C THR A 154 2.73 -12.65 -14.44
N GLY A 155 1.72 -13.14 -13.72
CA GLY A 155 0.43 -12.46 -13.55
C GLY A 155 -0.34 -12.27 -14.88
N PRO A 156 -1.25 -11.29 -14.97
CA PRO A 156 -1.76 -10.44 -13.88
C PRO A 156 -2.77 -11.18 -12.99
N ILE A 157 -3.00 -10.69 -11.77
CA ILE A 157 -3.97 -11.26 -10.81
C ILE A 157 -5.12 -10.28 -10.53
N LEU A 158 -4.77 -9.03 -10.22
CA LEU A 158 -5.59 -7.92 -9.79
C LEU A 158 -5.40 -6.68 -10.69
N ALA A 159 -4.19 -6.37 -11.13
CA ALA A 159 -3.85 -5.09 -11.76
C ALA A 159 -4.40 -4.92 -13.18
N GLY A 160 -4.86 -6.02 -13.81
CA GLY A 160 -5.42 -6.04 -15.15
C GLY A 160 -4.39 -6.22 -16.25
N ALA A 161 -4.75 -5.88 -17.48
CA ALA A 161 -3.92 -6.07 -18.66
C ALA A 161 -2.52 -5.46 -18.49
N LEU A 162 -1.49 -6.21 -18.92
CA LEU A 162 -0.10 -5.79 -18.81
C LEU A 162 0.20 -4.60 -19.73
N LEU A 163 1.07 -3.70 -19.26
CA LEU A 163 1.47 -2.50 -19.98
C LEU A 163 2.16 -2.87 -21.32
N THR A 164 1.83 -2.15 -22.39
CA THR A 164 2.41 -2.33 -23.73
C THR A 164 2.58 -0.97 -24.42
N PRO A 165 3.64 -0.76 -25.22
CA PRO A 165 4.81 -1.64 -25.43
C PRO A 165 5.60 -1.84 -24.13
N TYR A 166 6.48 -2.84 -24.06
CA TYR A 166 7.30 -3.05 -22.86
C TYR A 166 8.69 -3.55 -23.22
N GLU A 167 9.72 -2.96 -22.61
CA GLU A 167 11.11 -3.35 -22.84
C GLU A 167 11.73 -4.04 -21.62
N CYS A 168 12.24 -5.25 -21.83
CA CYS A 168 12.98 -5.97 -20.81
C CYS A 168 14.33 -5.30 -20.49
N ARG A 169 14.78 -5.45 -19.25
CA ARG A 169 16.07 -4.94 -18.75
C ARG A 169 16.85 -5.98 -17.94
N THR A 170 16.60 -7.27 -18.22
CA THR A 170 17.26 -8.38 -17.52
C THR A 170 18.77 -8.35 -17.78
N VAL A 171 19.21 -8.04 -19.00
CA VAL A 171 20.64 -7.96 -19.34
C VAL A 171 21.34 -6.84 -18.57
N GLU A 172 20.75 -5.66 -18.52
CA GLU A 172 21.26 -4.49 -17.79
C GLU A 172 21.30 -4.73 -16.28
N SER A 173 20.37 -5.55 -15.78
CA SER A 173 20.32 -6.00 -14.39
C SER A 173 21.21 -7.23 -14.13
N ASN A 174 22.07 -7.57 -15.07
CA ASN A 174 22.97 -8.72 -15.02
C ASN A 174 22.23 -10.06 -14.79
N MET A 175 20.99 -10.22 -15.27
CA MET A 175 20.17 -11.45 -15.13
C MET A 175 20.15 -12.32 -16.40
N GLY A 176 20.93 -11.95 -17.41
CA GLY A 176 20.97 -12.64 -18.70
C GLY A 176 19.85 -12.21 -19.66
N THR A 177 19.79 -12.84 -20.83
CA THR A 177 18.74 -12.61 -21.84
C THR A 177 17.37 -12.97 -21.25
N PRO A 178 16.31 -12.17 -21.50
CA PRO A 178 14.98 -12.50 -21.02
C PRO A 178 14.50 -13.83 -21.61
N LEU A 179 13.85 -14.66 -20.80
CA LEU A 179 13.38 -15.99 -21.18
C LEU A 179 12.10 -15.93 -22.02
N ASP A 180 11.34 -14.85 -21.92
CA ASP A 180 10.06 -14.66 -22.59
C ASP A 180 9.73 -13.16 -22.79
N ALA A 181 8.54 -12.89 -23.37
CA ALA A 181 8.02 -11.54 -23.59
C ALA A 181 7.54 -10.83 -22.31
N ASN A 182 7.42 -11.53 -21.19
CA ASN A 182 7.14 -10.96 -19.88
C ASN A 182 8.42 -10.63 -19.10
N CYS A 183 9.57 -10.74 -19.76
CA CYS A 183 10.87 -10.40 -19.19
C CYS A 183 11.28 -11.30 -18.02
N SER A 184 10.83 -12.55 -18.02
CA SER A 184 11.23 -13.54 -17.01
C SER A 184 12.74 -13.81 -17.09
N ALA A 185 13.36 -14.10 -15.95
CA ALA A 185 14.77 -14.47 -15.86
C ALA A 185 14.99 -15.68 -14.95
N THR A 186 16.05 -16.44 -15.23
CA THR A 186 16.44 -17.58 -14.39
C THR A 186 16.82 -17.09 -13.01
N ARG A 187 16.24 -17.71 -11.98
CA ARG A 187 16.59 -17.44 -10.59
C ARG A 187 18.06 -17.77 -10.32
N ARG A 188 18.76 -16.93 -9.55
CA ARG A 188 20.13 -17.21 -9.11
C ARG A 188 20.40 -16.64 -7.73
N ASN A 189 21.48 -17.12 -7.13
CA ASN A 189 21.97 -16.60 -5.85
C ASN A 189 23.38 -16.08 -6.02
N ASP A 190 23.58 -14.85 -5.56
CA ASP A 190 24.90 -14.23 -5.46
C ASP A 190 25.28 -14.16 -3.97
N TYR A 191 26.55 -14.38 -3.65
CA TYR A 191 27.04 -14.32 -2.27
C TYR A 191 28.01 -13.15 -2.11
N PHE A 192 27.92 -12.50 -0.95
CA PHE A 192 28.78 -11.40 -0.55
C PHE A 192 29.21 -11.61 0.90
N TYR A 193 30.31 -10.97 1.28
CA TYR A 193 30.69 -10.86 2.68
C TYR A 193 31.06 -9.43 3.02
N ARG A 194 30.91 -9.06 4.29
CA ARG A 194 31.31 -7.74 4.78
C ARG A 194 32.69 -7.80 5.41
N THR A 195 33.49 -6.77 5.17
CA THR A 195 34.81 -6.60 5.77
C THR A 195 34.73 -5.78 7.06
N PRO A 196 35.74 -5.87 7.96
CA PRO A 196 35.85 -4.99 9.12
C PRO A 196 35.88 -3.50 8.74
N ALA A 197 36.31 -3.17 7.52
CA ALA A 197 36.42 -1.80 7.01
C ALA A 197 35.08 -1.18 6.59
N GLY A 198 33.94 -1.90 6.64
CA GLY A 198 32.64 -1.33 6.28
C GLY A 198 32.08 -1.79 4.94
N SER A 199 32.88 -2.44 4.10
CA SER A 199 32.52 -2.73 2.70
C SER A 199 32.03 -4.15 2.48
N PHE A 200 31.08 -4.32 1.55
CA PHE A 200 30.73 -5.62 1.01
C PHE A 200 31.62 -5.99 -0.18
N LYS A 201 32.01 -7.27 -0.26
CA LYS A 201 32.79 -7.84 -1.36
C LYS A 201 32.10 -9.10 -1.88
N PRO A 202 32.17 -9.41 -3.19
CA PRO A 202 31.68 -10.68 -3.72
C PRO A 202 32.37 -11.88 -3.07
N LEU A 203 31.63 -12.95 -2.86
CA LEU A 203 32.10 -14.22 -2.34
C LEU A 203 31.79 -15.31 -3.39
N ALA A 204 32.77 -15.61 -4.26
CA ALA A 204 32.56 -16.51 -5.39
C ALA A 204 32.30 -17.97 -4.96
N ASP A 205 33.01 -18.43 -3.93
CA ASP A 205 32.72 -19.69 -3.25
C ASP A 205 32.00 -19.40 -1.93
N PRO A 206 30.71 -19.73 -1.79
CA PRO A 206 29.94 -19.49 -0.56
C PRO A 206 30.51 -20.21 0.67
N LEU A 207 31.31 -21.26 0.48
CA LEU A 207 31.95 -22.00 1.57
C LEU A 207 33.29 -21.39 1.99
N ALA A 208 33.86 -20.46 1.21
CA ALA A 208 35.09 -19.78 1.58
C ALA A 208 34.88 -18.87 2.81
N ARG A 209 35.93 -18.76 3.63
CA ARG A 209 35.98 -17.85 4.78
C ARG A 209 37.22 -16.96 4.64
N PRO A 210 37.12 -15.83 3.90
CA PRO A 210 38.24 -14.91 3.71
C PRO A 210 38.81 -14.42 5.05
N SER A 211 40.11 -14.14 5.11
CA SER A 211 40.77 -13.68 6.34
C SER A 211 40.27 -12.32 6.83
N ASP A 212 39.68 -11.51 5.94
CA ASP A 212 39.07 -10.23 6.25
C ASP A 212 37.53 -10.32 6.37
N LEU A 213 36.99 -11.50 6.68
CA LEU A 213 35.56 -11.70 6.95
C LEU A 213 35.18 -11.11 8.32
N ALA A 214 34.28 -10.12 8.33
CA ALA A 214 33.71 -9.59 9.55
C ALA A 214 32.68 -10.54 10.17
N GLN A 215 32.40 -10.31 11.45
CA GLN A 215 31.26 -10.87 12.17
C GLN A 215 30.18 -9.79 12.35
N THR A 216 28.95 -10.19 12.58
CA THR A 216 27.87 -9.30 13.01
C THR A 216 27.06 -9.94 14.13
N THR A 217 26.46 -9.12 14.99
CA THR A 217 25.60 -9.57 16.08
C THR A 217 24.20 -9.05 15.82
N THR A 218 23.28 -9.98 15.57
CA THR A 218 21.86 -9.67 15.33
C THR A 218 21.19 -9.06 16.56
N ILE A 219 20.00 -8.48 16.40
CA ILE A 219 19.23 -7.93 17.54
C ILE A 219 18.80 -8.99 18.56
N GLU A 220 18.93 -10.28 18.23
CA GLU A 220 18.67 -11.41 19.14
C GLU A 220 19.94 -11.87 19.86
N GLY A 221 21.06 -11.15 19.73
CA GLY A 221 22.34 -11.48 20.37
C GLY A 221 23.12 -12.61 19.70
N LYS A 222 22.68 -13.10 18.54
CA LYS A 222 23.40 -14.14 17.78
C LYS A 222 24.53 -13.50 16.99
N THR A 223 25.77 -13.95 17.25
CA THR A 223 26.96 -13.56 16.46
C THR A 223 27.19 -14.58 15.35
N VAL A 224 27.28 -14.10 14.11
CA VAL A 224 27.46 -14.94 12.91
C VAL A 224 28.47 -14.29 11.95
N PRO A 225 29.12 -15.08 11.07
CA PRO A 225 29.90 -14.52 9.98
C PRO A 225 29.03 -13.59 9.14
N TYR A 226 29.53 -12.42 8.77
CA TYR A 226 28.76 -11.45 8.00
C TYR A 226 28.81 -11.79 6.51
N ILE A 227 28.23 -12.94 6.18
CA ILE A 227 28.01 -13.44 4.82
C ILE A 227 26.53 -13.19 4.48
N VAL A 228 26.30 -12.68 3.27
CA VAL A 228 24.99 -12.29 2.77
C VAL A 228 24.72 -13.07 1.48
N ARG A 229 23.59 -13.75 1.44
CA ARG A 229 23.02 -14.30 0.21
C ARG A 229 22.08 -13.27 -0.40
N VAL A 230 22.18 -13.06 -1.71
CA VAL A 230 21.22 -12.29 -2.50
C VAL A 230 20.52 -13.20 -3.50
N ASP A 231 19.27 -13.54 -3.23
CA ASP A 231 18.39 -14.27 -4.15
C ASP A 231 17.78 -13.30 -5.17
N SER A 232 17.94 -13.63 -6.44
CA SER A 232 17.55 -12.80 -7.56
C SER A 232 16.67 -13.57 -8.53
N GLY A 233 15.61 -12.93 -9.03
CA GLY A 233 14.73 -13.52 -10.01
C GLY A 233 13.70 -12.52 -10.52
N THR A 234 12.67 -13.05 -11.16
CA THR A 234 11.53 -12.26 -11.65
C THR A 234 10.21 -12.81 -11.14
N VAL A 235 9.28 -11.91 -10.85
CA VAL A 235 7.88 -12.19 -10.53
C VAL A 235 7.05 -11.10 -11.23
N GLY A 236 5.94 -11.46 -11.86
CA GLY A 236 5.27 -10.54 -12.79
C GLY A 236 6.22 -10.20 -13.94
N ARG A 237 6.46 -8.89 -14.14
CA ARG A 237 7.57 -8.39 -14.97
C ARG A 237 8.71 -7.77 -14.16
N THR A 238 8.66 -7.80 -12.82
CA THR A 238 9.66 -7.12 -11.99
C THR A 238 10.91 -7.96 -11.78
N ILE A 239 12.06 -7.30 -11.57
CA ILE A 239 13.29 -7.95 -11.10
C ILE A 239 13.40 -7.70 -9.60
N TYR A 240 13.41 -8.77 -8.81
CA TYR A 240 13.56 -8.70 -7.36
C TYR A 240 14.97 -9.08 -6.92
N ARG A 241 15.38 -8.53 -5.76
CA ARG A 241 16.54 -8.98 -4.99
C ARG A 241 16.14 -9.13 -3.54
N ILE A 242 16.44 -10.27 -2.93
CA ILE A 242 16.20 -10.55 -1.52
C ILE A 242 17.54 -10.87 -0.87
N ALA A 243 17.98 -10.01 0.04
CA ALA A 243 19.21 -10.19 0.80
C ALA A 243 18.91 -10.65 2.23
N LEU A 244 19.70 -11.58 2.74
CA LEU A 244 19.68 -11.99 4.15
C LEU A 244 21.03 -12.57 4.58
N LEU A 245 21.30 -12.56 5.88
CA LEU A 245 22.45 -13.27 6.45
C LEU A 245 22.33 -14.76 6.17
N ASP A 246 23.40 -15.35 5.65
CA ASP A 246 23.48 -16.77 5.31
C ASP A 246 24.88 -17.29 5.64
N ASP A 247 24.98 -18.41 6.37
CA ASP A 247 26.25 -19.09 6.65
C ASP A 247 26.17 -20.50 6.05
N PRO A 248 26.31 -20.63 4.72
CA PRO A 248 26.02 -21.87 4.03
C PRO A 248 27.07 -22.94 4.34
N THR A 249 26.60 -24.18 4.43
CA THR A 249 27.39 -25.41 4.46
C THR A 249 27.26 -26.13 3.12
N ALA A 250 28.06 -27.18 2.89
CA ALA A 250 27.94 -28.00 1.68
C ALA A 250 26.52 -28.58 1.48
N GLU A 251 25.79 -28.84 2.57
CA GLU A 251 24.42 -29.36 2.55
C GLU A 251 23.36 -28.27 2.28
N THR A 252 23.54 -27.07 2.83
CA THR A 252 22.57 -25.97 2.71
C THR A 252 22.81 -25.07 1.49
N ALA A 253 23.97 -25.19 0.84
CA ALA A 253 24.29 -24.47 -0.40
C ALA A 253 23.47 -24.96 -1.62
N ALA A 254 22.91 -26.18 -1.58
CA ALA A 254 22.10 -26.73 -2.66
C ALA A 254 20.70 -26.06 -2.73
N PRO A 255 20.25 -25.53 -3.90
CA PRO A 255 18.97 -24.81 -4.01
C PRO A 255 17.72 -25.59 -3.57
N ALA A 256 17.71 -26.92 -3.73
CA ALA A 256 16.57 -27.77 -3.39
C ALA A 256 16.40 -28.04 -1.88
N GLY A 257 17.41 -27.73 -1.06
CA GLY A 257 17.43 -27.98 0.39
C GLY A 257 17.60 -26.72 1.25
N TYR A 258 17.53 -25.53 0.64
CA TYR A 258 17.78 -24.28 1.36
C TYR A 258 16.79 -24.09 2.51
N LYS A 259 17.34 -23.83 3.69
CA LYS A 259 16.62 -23.34 4.87
C LYS A 259 17.36 -22.08 5.34
N PRO A 260 16.66 -21.02 5.77
CA PRO A 260 17.33 -19.84 6.31
C PRO A 260 18.31 -20.21 7.41
N ALA A 261 19.54 -19.69 7.33
CA ALA A 261 20.54 -19.87 8.37
C ALA A 261 20.13 -19.16 9.67
N ALA A 262 20.83 -19.48 10.76
CA ALA A 262 20.56 -18.91 12.09
C ALA A 262 20.69 -17.38 12.17
N GLY A 263 21.30 -16.74 11.15
CA GLY A 263 21.45 -15.29 11.04
C GLY A 263 20.15 -14.53 10.73
N TRP A 264 19.16 -15.17 10.09
CA TRP A 264 17.86 -14.54 9.88
C TRP A 264 16.97 -14.71 11.11
N ASN A 265 16.39 -13.60 11.58
CA ASN A 265 15.59 -13.55 12.80
C ASN A 265 14.07 -13.49 12.54
N GLY A 266 13.64 -13.95 11.37
CA GLY A 266 12.21 -13.99 11.00
C GLY A 266 11.63 -12.66 10.55
N ARG A 267 12.40 -11.56 10.46
CA ARG A 267 11.87 -10.22 10.11
C ARG A 267 12.21 -9.87 8.67
N LEU A 268 11.27 -9.21 7.99
CA LEU A 268 11.42 -8.75 6.61
C LEU A 268 11.19 -7.25 6.53
N VAL A 269 12.11 -6.54 5.87
CA VAL A 269 11.90 -5.15 5.45
C VAL A 269 11.88 -5.08 3.93
N VAL A 270 10.85 -4.43 3.38
CA VAL A 270 10.70 -4.19 1.95
C VAL A 270 11.01 -2.72 1.66
N SER A 271 11.90 -2.50 0.72
CA SER A 271 12.25 -1.18 0.23
C SER A 271 11.24 -0.69 -0.80
N PHE A 272 10.84 0.57 -0.67
CA PHE A 272 10.02 1.28 -1.64
C PHE A 272 10.76 2.51 -2.15
N GLY A 273 11.10 2.51 -3.44
CA GLY A 273 11.80 3.61 -4.09
C GLY A 273 10.94 4.85 -4.32
N GLY A 274 11.57 6.01 -4.26
CA GLY A 274 10.95 7.33 -4.45
C GLY A 274 10.57 7.67 -5.89
N GLY A 275 10.18 8.94 -6.11
CA GLY A 275 9.77 9.48 -7.41
C GLY A 275 8.33 9.15 -7.80
N ALA A 276 7.93 9.52 -9.02
CA ALA A 276 6.66 9.14 -9.64
C ALA A 276 6.91 9.09 -11.16
N GLY A 277 6.77 7.92 -11.77
CA GLY A 277 7.19 7.68 -13.15
C GLY A 277 6.10 7.11 -14.06
N THR A 278 6.43 7.06 -15.35
CA THR A 278 5.52 6.62 -16.43
C THR A 278 6.23 5.68 -17.41
N GLN A 279 7.17 4.88 -16.90
CA GLN A 279 8.07 4.10 -17.72
C GLN A 279 7.47 2.79 -18.24
N TYR A 280 7.79 2.46 -19.49
CA TYR A 280 7.37 1.27 -20.22
C TYR A 280 8.50 0.20 -20.30
N ASN A 281 9.33 0.11 -19.26
CA ASN A 281 10.43 -0.86 -19.22
C ASN A 281 10.50 -1.57 -17.85
N GLN A 282 11.32 -2.62 -17.77
CA GLN A 282 11.46 -3.46 -16.58
C GLN A 282 12.08 -2.77 -15.35
N GLY A 283 12.75 -1.63 -15.54
CA GLY A 283 13.63 -1.04 -14.54
C GLY A 283 14.94 -1.81 -14.41
N VAL A 284 15.92 -1.23 -13.72
CA VAL A 284 17.24 -1.85 -13.52
C VAL A 284 17.57 -1.86 -12.04
N ASN A 285 18.04 -2.99 -11.53
CA ASN A 285 18.71 -3.09 -10.24
C ASN A 285 19.83 -4.13 -10.29
N GLN A 286 20.82 -3.97 -9.41
CA GLN A 286 21.92 -4.91 -9.22
C GLN A 286 21.76 -5.68 -7.91
N ALA A 287 22.41 -6.83 -7.80
CA ALA A 287 22.41 -7.61 -6.55
C ALA A 287 22.97 -6.80 -5.36
N THR A 288 23.95 -5.93 -5.62
CA THR A 288 24.56 -5.05 -4.60
C THR A 288 23.59 -4.03 -4.01
N ASP A 289 22.52 -3.67 -4.73
CA ASP A 289 21.54 -2.67 -4.26
C ASP A 289 20.71 -3.20 -3.07
N ALA A 290 20.71 -4.52 -2.85
CA ALA A 290 20.06 -5.18 -1.72
C ALA A 290 20.96 -5.28 -0.46
N LEU A 291 22.24 -4.88 -0.54
CA LEU A 291 23.20 -5.01 0.56
C LEU A 291 23.05 -3.88 1.59
N SER A 292 21.96 -3.91 2.36
CA SER A 292 21.66 -2.90 3.38
C SER A 292 22.23 -3.28 4.75
N ASP A 293 23.36 -2.68 5.12
CA ASP A 293 24.01 -2.93 6.42
C ASP A 293 23.07 -2.65 7.60
N LEU A 294 22.24 -1.60 7.51
CA LEU A 294 21.28 -1.22 8.53
C LEU A 294 20.34 -2.38 8.91
N HIS A 295 19.83 -3.11 7.91
CA HIS A 295 18.89 -4.21 8.10
C HIS A 295 19.60 -5.55 8.31
N LEU A 296 20.62 -5.84 7.50
CA LEU A 296 21.31 -7.13 7.49
C LEU A 296 22.09 -7.37 8.79
N SER A 297 22.78 -6.35 9.33
CA SER A 297 23.49 -6.47 10.62
C SER A 297 22.54 -6.77 11.79
N ARG A 298 21.28 -6.36 11.69
CA ARG A 298 20.22 -6.67 12.66
C ARG A 298 19.67 -8.09 12.53
N GLY A 299 20.00 -8.80 11.44
CA GLY A 299 19.47 -10.13 11.12
C GLY A 299 18.16 -10.10 10.31
N PHE A 300 17.78 -8.95 9.74
CA PHE A 300 16.57 -8.82 8.94
C PHE A 300 16.84 -9.26 7.51
N ALA A 301 15.84 -9.86 6.87
CA ALA A 301 15.83 -9.96 5.42
C ALA A 301 15.46 -8.59 4.82
N TYR A 302 16.07 -8.24 3.69
CA TYR A 302 15.84 -6.99 2.98
C TYR A 302 15.49 -7.25 1.52
N MET A 303 14.35 -6.74 1.07
CA MET A 303 13.83 -6.96 -0.28
C MET A 303 13.78 -5.64 -1.05
N ILE A 304 14.28 -5.66 -2.28
CA ILE A 304 14.12 -4.59 -3.28
C ILE A 304 13.53 -5.17 -4.56
N SER A 305 12.87 -4.34 -5.36
CA SER A 305 12.23 -4.74 -6.61
C SER A 305 12.14 -3.54 -7.56
N THR A 306 12.30 -3.75 -8.87
CA THR A 306 12.24 -2.66 -9.85
C THR A 306 10.84 -2.04 -9.97
N GLU A 307 9.77 -2.81 -9.77
CA GLU A 307 8.39 -2.27 -9.74
C GLU A 307 8.08 -1.52 -8.44
N LEU A 308 8.70 -1.90 -7.31
CA LEU A 308 8.50 -1.22 -6.02
C LEU A 308 9.27 0.12 -5.94
N VAL A 309 9.52 0.75 -7.09
CA VAL A 309 10.05 2.10 -7.24
C VAL A 309 8.96 2.94 -7.90
N ASN A 310 8.41 3.92 -7.18
CA ASN A 310 7.31 4.71 -7.72
C ASN A 310 7.73 5.57 -8.93
N GLY A 311 9.01 5.93 -9.00
CA GLY A 311 9.67 6.52 -10.17
C GLY A 311 9.81 5.61 -11.40
N GLN A 312 9.62 4.30 -11.24
CA GLN A 312 9.47 3.38 -12.38
C GLN A 312 8.06 3.58 -12.97
N ARG A 313 7.04 3.38 -12.15
CA ARG A 313 5.63 3.54 -12.52
C ARG A 313 4.81 4.00 -11.32
N GLY A 314 4.09 5.11 -11.46
CA GLY A 314 3.16 5.58 -10.44
C GLY A 314 1.85 4.77 -10.42
N ASN A 315 1.87 3.47 -10.14
CA ASN A 315 0.68 2.61 -10.11
C ASN A 315 0.67 1.67 -8.89
N ALA A 316 0.07 2.14 -7.79
CA ALA A 316 0.02 1.39 -6.53
C ALA A 316 -0.80 0.08 -6.60
N VAL A 317 -1.71 -0.06 -7.57
CA VAL A 317 -2.44 -1.32 -7.78
C VAL A 317 -1.49 -2.39 -8.33
N LEU A 318 -0.72 -2.06 -9.38
CA LEU A 318 0.31 -2.96 -9.93
C LEU A 318 1.42 -3.25 -8.92
N GLN A 319 1.87 -2.22 -8.19
CA GLN A 319 2.91 -2.36 -7.17
C GLN A 319 2.44 -3.23 -6.00
N GLY A 320 1.19 -3.12 -5.59
CA GLY A 320 0.63 -3.95 -4.54
C GLY A 320 0.40 -5.40 -4.96
N GLU A 321 -0.04 -5.66 -6.19
CA GLU A 321 -0.01 -7.02 -6.78
C GLU A 321 1.41 -7.59 -6.78
N THR A 322 2.38 -6.79 -7.21
CA THR A 322 3.79 -7.21 -7.22
C THR A 322 4.28 -7.54 -5.81
N LEU A 323 3.98 -6.70 -4.81
CA LEU A 323 4.32 -6.99 -3.41
C LEU A 323 3.65 -8.26 -2.90
N MET A 324 2.40 -8.50 -3.27
CA MET A 324 1.66 -9.72 -2.89
C MET A 324 2.38 -10.97 -3.42
N MET A 325 2.72 -10.99 -4.71
CA MET A 325 3.40 -12.13 -5.34
C MET A 325 4.84 -12.28 -4.82
N LEU A 326 5.54 -11.18 -4.55
CA LEU A 326 6.88 -11.23 -3.94
C LEU A 326 6.85 -11.74 -2.50
N LYS A 327 5.84 -11.38 -1.71
CA LYS A 327 5.65 -11.89 -0.34
C LYS A 327 5.33 -13.39 -0.37
N GLU A 328 4.50 -13.85 -1.31
CA GLU A 328 4.26 -15.27 -1.56
C GLU A 328 5.57 -16.02 -1.86
N ARG A 329 6.34 -15.55 -2.85
CA ARG A 329 7.64 -16.13 -3.21
C ARG A 329 8.61 -16.16 -2.02
N PHE A 330 8.63 -15.09 -1.22
CA PHE A 330 9.44 -15.03 -0.01
C PHE A 330 9.03 -16.12 0.98
N ILE A 331 7.74 -16.23 1.28
CA ILE A 331 7.22 -17.20 2.25
C ILE A 331 7.48 -18.64 1.78
N GLU A 332 7.36 -18.92 0.49
CA GLU A 332 7.62 -20.23 -0.07
C GLU A 332 9.09 -20.66 0.03
N THR A 333 9.99 -19.68 -0.06
CA THR A 333 11.44 -19.92 -0.03
C THR A 333 11.99 -19.95 1.40
N TYR A 334 11.55 -19.01 2.24
CA TYR A 334 12.18 -18.71 3.54
C TYR A 334 11.26 -19.06 4.73
N GLY A 335 9.96 -19.17 4.51
CA GLY A 335 8.96 -19.29 5.56
C GLY A 335 8.31 -17.96 5.94
N VAL A 336 7.26 -18.04 6.76
CA VAL A 336 6.43 -16.89 7.15
C VAL A 336 7.23 -15.91 8.02
N PRO A 337 7.39 -14.63 7.62
CA PRO A 337 7.98 -13.63 8.49
C PRO A 337 7.16 -13.44 9.78
N ARG A 338 7.83 -13.18 10.90
CA ARG A 338 7.20 -12.68 12.13
C ARG A 338 6.43 -11.39 11.88
N TRP A 339 6.98 -10.53 11.03
CA TRP A 339 6.33 -9.34 10.47
C TRP A 339 7.08 -8.86 9.23
N THR A 340 6.40 -8.07 8.40
CA THR A 340 6.92 -7.40 7.20
C THR A 340 6.74 -5.90 7.35
N ALA A 341 7.81 -5.12 7.35
CA ALA A 341 7.74 -3.65 7.40
C ALA A 341 8.11 -3.02 6.07
N GLY A 342 7.47 -1.90 5.72
CA GLY A 342 7.88 -1.04 4.61
C GLY A 342 8.93 -0.03 5.06
N SER A 343 9.84 0.33 4.15
CA SER A 343 10.77 1.45 4.32
C SER A 343 10.95 2.17 2.99
N GLY A 344 10.84 3.49 2.99
CA GLY A 344 10.97 4.27 1.76
C GLY A 344 10.39 5.66 1.89
N GLY A 345 10.93 6.60 1.11
CA GLY A 345 10.51 7.98 1.16
C GLY A 345 9.98 8.54 -0.15
N SER A 346 9.36 9.72 -0.10
CA SER A 346 8.78 10.38 -1.28
C SER A 346 7.73 9.46 -1.93
N GLY A 347 7.91 9.09 -3.20
CA GLY A 347 7.11 8.05 -3.85
C GLY A 347 7.06 6.69 -3.13
N GLY A 348 8.09 6.35 -2.35
CA GLY A 348 8.08 5.15 -1.50
C GLY A 348 7.10 5.24 -0.34
N ALA A 349 6.82 6.45 0.15
CA ALA A 349 5.77 6.69 1.14
C ALA A 349 4.37 6.51 0.52
N ILE A 350 4.17 7.01 -0.71
CA ILE A 350 2.93 6.78 -1.48
C ILE A 350 2.64 5.30 -1.60
N GLN A 351 3.64 4.51 -2.01
CA GLN A 351 3.49 3.06 -2.15
C GLN A 351 3.06 2.42 -0.84
N GLN A 352 3.80 2.64 0.25
CA GLN A 352 3.49 2.05 1.56
C GLN A 352 2.06 2.40 2.03
N LEU A 353 1.67 3.68 1.94
CA LEU A 353 0.38 4.15 2.44
C LEU A 353 -0.78 3.66 1.56
N VAL A 354 -0.66 3.75 0.24
CA VAL A 354 -1.73 3.35 -0.68
C VAL A 354 -1.85 1.82 -0.75
N ILE A 355 -0.75 1.08 -0.86
CA ILE A 355 -0.76 -0.40 -0.88
C ILE A 355 -1.38 -0.94 0.41
N THR A 356 -1.03 -0.40 1.57
CA THR A 356 -1.60 -0.87 2.85
C THR A 356 -3.09 -0.59 2.95
N GLN A 357 -3.56 0.55 2.44
CA GLN A 357 -4.99 0.84 2.39
C GLN A 357 -5.75 -0.20 1.55
N ILE A 358 -5.25 -0.52 0.34
CA ILE A 358 -6.00 -1.30 -0.66
C ILE A 358 -5.72 -2.81 -0.60
N TYR A 359 -4.58 -3.23 -0.02
CA TYR A 359 -4.15 -4.61 0.16
C TYR A 359 -3.68 -4.86 1.61
N PRO A 360 -4.58 -4.79 2.62
CA PRO A 360 -4.23 -5.02 4.01
C PRO A 360 -3.63 -6.43 4.24
N GLY A 361 -2.63 -6.50 5.11
CA GLY A 361 -1.91 -7.73 5.47
C GLY A 361 -0.61 -7.98 4.68
N LEU A 362 -0.31 -7.15 3.66
CA LEU A 362 0.99 -7.23 2.97
C LEU A 362 2.12 -6.60 3.79
N LEU A 363 1.84 -5.49 4.47
CA LEU A 363 2.74 -4.81 5.39
C LEU A 363 2.11 -4.76 6.79
N ASP A 364 2.91 -5.04 7.81
CA ASP A 364 2.53 -5.01 9.22
C ASP A 364 2.91 -3.70 9.90
N GLY A 365 3.84 -2.92 9.33
CA GLY A 365 4.24 -1.59 9.81
C GLY A 365 4.88 -0.73 8.72
N LEU A 366 4.70 0.59 8.81
CA LEU A 366 5.11 1.53 7.77
C LEU A 366 6.15 2.52 8.29
N GLN A 367 7.25 2.70 7.56
CA GLN A 367 8.28 3.70 7.84
C GLN A 367 8.43 4.67 6.66
N PRO A 368 7.38 5.45 6.34
CA PRO A 368 7.47 6.48 5.33
C PRO A 368 8.46 7.57 5.75
N SER A 369 9.31 8.01 4.82
CA SER A 369 10.10 9.22 4.98
C SER A 369 9.73 10.28 3.95
N LEU A 370 9.94 11.57 4.26
CA LEU A 370 9.65 12.66 3.31
C LEU A 370 8.30 12.48 2.60
N THR A 371 7.25 12.31 3.41
CA THR A 371 6.00 11.64 3.03
C THR A 371 5.20 12.35 1.93
N PHE A 372 4.52 11.57 1.11
CA PHE A 372 3.31 11.98 0.39
C PHE A 372 2.20 10.94 0.65
N PRO A 373 0.94 11.37 0.86
CA PRO A 373 -0.16 10.44 1.15
C PRO A 373 -0.55 9.58 -0.06
N ASP A 374 -0.47 10.17 -1.26
CA ASP A 374 -0.76 9.56 -2.56
C ASP A 374 -0.12 10.39 -3.68
N GLY A 375 -0.38 10.00 -4.94
CA GLY A 375 0.05 10.73 -6.13
C GLY A 375 -0.97 11.75 -6.62
N SER A 376 -1.61 12.51 -5.73
CA SER A 376 -2.57 13.56 -6.13
C SER A 376 -1.95 14.54 -7.14
N LEU A 377 -2.75 15.01 -8.09
CA LEU A 377 -2.28 15.79 -9.23
C LEU A 377 -2.20 17.30 -8.94
N HIS A 378 -2.35 17.71 -7.67
CA HIS A 378 -2.32 19.12 -7.25
C HIS A 378 -0.97 19.78 -7.54
N VAL A 379 0.10 18.97 -7.66
CA VAL A 379 1.43 19.43 -8.08
C VAL A 379 1.45 20.03 -9.49
N ALA A 380 0.48 19.70 -10.35
CA ALA A 380 0.36 20.29 -11.68
C ALA A 380 0.04 21.80 -11.61
N ASP A 381 -0.62 22.27 -10.55
CA ASP A 381 -0.94 23.69 -10.38
C ASP A 381 0.33 24.58 -10.40
N CYS A 382 1.45 24.06 -9.90
CA CYS A 382 2.70 24.81 -9.80
C CYS A 382 3.25 25.25 -11.16
N ARG A 383 3.16 24.44 -12.22
CA ARG A 383 3.62 24.87 -13.56
C ARG A 383 2.75 25.98 -14.12
N LEU A 384 1.44 25.95 -13.86
CA LEU A 384 0.55 27.01 -14.30
C LEU A 384 0.87 28.33 -13.58
N LEU A 385 1.11 28.29 -12.28
CA LEU A 385 1.53 29.46 -11.48
C LEU A 385 2.89 29.99 -11.94
N GLU A 386 3.88 29.11 -12.12
CA GLU A 386 5.21 29.47 -12.61
C GLU A 386 5.16 30.14 -14.00
N ASN A 387 4.25 29.72 -14.88
CA ASN A 387 4.07 30.39 -16.18
C ASN A 387 3.61 31.84 -16.03
N VAL A 388 2.69 32.11 -15.08
CA VAL A 388 2.25 33.48 -14.78
C VAL A 388 3.40 34.30 -14.19
N TYR A 389 4.17 33.74 -13.25
CA TYR A 389 5.28 34.43 -12.61
C TYR A 389 6.41 34.76 -13.57
N LYS A 390 6.72 33.86 -14.51
CA LYS A 390 7.75 34.07 -15.54
C LYS A 390 7.34 35.14 -16.55
N ALA A 391 6.03 35.28 -16.82
CA ALA A 391 5.51 36.28 -17.75
C ALA A 391 5.55 37.72 -17.19
N ASP A 392 5.59 37.90 -15.87
CA ASP A 392 5.65 39.21 -15.22
C ASP A 392 6.47 39.15 -13.92
N THR A 393 7.79 39.10 -14.05
CA THR A 393 8.71 39.01 -12.91
C THR A 393 8.76 40.29 -12.08
N ALA A 394 8.35 41.43 -12.64
CA ALA A 394 8.33 42.71 -11.94
C ALA A 394 7.21 42.75 -10.89
N THR A 395 6.02 42.26 -11.24
CA THR A 395 4.89 42.15 -10.33
C THR A 395 5.11 41.03 -9.31
N TRP A 396 5.49 39.84 -9.77
CA TRP A 396 5.57 38.61 -8.96
C TRP A 396 6.93 38.46 -8.28
N THR A 397 7.13 39.20 -7.18
CA THR A 397 8.30 39.05 -6.29
C THR A 397 8.26 37.72 -5.51
N ASN A 398 9.40 37.28 -4.97
CA ASN A 398 9.47 36.03 -4.18
C ASN A 398 8.51 36.02 -2.98
N ALA A 399 8.31 37.16 -2.31
CA ALA A 399 7.36 37.28 -1.21
C ALA A 399 5.91 37.03 -1.67
N LYS A 400 5.51 37.60 -2.81
CA LYS A 400 4.17 37.39 -3.38
C LYS A 400 3.99 35.95 -3.86
N ARG A 401 4.99 35.36 -4.52
CA ARG A 401 4.97 33.94 -4.92
C ARG A 401 4.79 33.03 -3.72
N THR A 402 5.57 33.24 -2.66
CA THR A 402 5.46 32.48 -1.40
C THR A 402 4.05 32.60 -0.79
N ALA A 403 3.46 33.80 -0.81
CA ALA A 403 2.10 34.01 -0.32
C ALA A 403 1.03 33.30 -1.18
N VAL A 404 1.16 33.33 -2.51
CA VAL A 404 0.22 32.69 -3.44
C VAL A 404 0.35 31.16 -3.42
N ASP A 405 1.59 30.66 -3.47
CA ASP A 405 1.89 29.24 -3.52
C ASP A 405 1.61 28.57 -2.18
N GLY A 406 1.77 29.29 -1.06
CA GLY A 406 1.71 28.73 0.29
C GLY A 406 2.93 27.93 0.70
N PHE A 407 3.70 27.45 -0.28
CA PHE A 407 5.01 26.87 -0.09
C PHE A 407 6.06 27.94 0.20
N THR A 408 7.23 27.49 0.66
CA THR A 408 8.47 28.27 0.61
C THR A 408 8.88 28.58 -0.83
N ASN A 409 9.61 29.70 -0.99
CA ASN A 409 10.11 30.15 -2.29
C ASN A 409 10.93 29.05 -3.01
N GLY A 410 10.59 28.81 -4.28
CA GLY A 410 11.27 27.82 -5.12
C GLY A 410 10.62 26.44 -5.17
N THR A 411 9.77 26.08 -4.19
CA THR A 411 9.12 24.76 -4.12
C THR A 411 8.20 24.49 -5.31
N CYS A 412 7.39 25.46 -5.75
CA CYS A 412 6.55 25.25 -6.94
C CYS A 412 7.39 25.08 -8.21
N ARG A 413 8.49 25.83 -8.37
CA ARG A 413 9.46 25.60 -9.44
C ARG A 413 10.08 24.21 -9.37
N ALA A 414 10.40 23.71 -8.17
CA ALA A 414 10.92 22.36 -8.00
C ALA A 414 9.91 21.29 -8.43
N TRP A 415 8.63 21.47 -8.11
CA TRP A 415 7.53 20.62 -8.60
C TRP A 415 7.41 20.64 -10.13
N ASP A 416 7.38 21.83 -10.72
CA ASP A 416 7.33 22.04 -12.17
C ASP A 416 8.42 21.25 -12.90
N LEU A 417 9.68 21.43 -12.47
CA LEU A 417 10.84 20.82 -13.10
C LEU A 417 10.91 19.30 -12.89
N SER A 418 10.42 18.80 -11.76
CA SER A 418 10.65 17.40 -11.37
C SER A 418 9.52 16.46 -11.79
N PHE A 419 8.26 16.87 -11.65
CA PHE A 419 7.13 15.92 -11.72
C PHE A 419 5.95 16.34 -12.57
N VAL A 420 5.79 17.61 -12.97
CA VAL A 420 4.64 17.99 -13.83
C VAL A 420 4.74 17.35 -15.23
N ASN A 421 5.92 16.94 -15.69
CA ASN A 421 6.04 16.17 -16.94
C ASN A 421 5.37 14.78 -16.90
N THR A 422 4.93 14.30 -15.74
CA THR A 422 4.16 13.05 -15.61
C THR A 422 2.70 13.16 -16.09
N ILE A 423 2.24 14.35 -16.47
CA ILE A 423 0.95 14.56 -17.17
C ILE A 423 1.14 14.83 -18.67
N VAL A 424 2.39 14.95 -19.16
CA VAL A 424 2.69 15.27 -20.56
C VAL A 424 2.78 13.99 -21.38
N ALA A 425 1.84 13.80 -22.31
CA ALA A 425 1.68 12.53 -23.01
C ALA A 425 2.83 12.17 -23.94
N SER A 426 3.45 13.16 -24.57
CA SER A 426 4.56 12.99 -25.51
C SER A 426 5.94 13.06 -24.83
N ASN A 427 6.01 12.95 -23.49
CA ASN A 427 7.26 13.01 -22.76
C ASN A 427 8.09 11.72 -22.93
N ALA A 428 8.82 11.60 -24.05
CA ALA A 428 9.60 10.41 -24.39
C ALA A 428 10.57 9.96 -23.27
N ALA A 429 11.20 10.91 -22.58
CA ALA A 429 12.05 10.61 -21.43
C ALA A 429 11.27 9.94 -20.28
N GLY A 430 10.01 10.31 -20.07
CA GLY A 430 9.12 9.69 -19.08
C GLY A 430 8.72 8.26 -19.45
N CYS A 431 8.49 7.97 -20.73
CA CYS A 431 8.24 6.60 -21.20
C CYS A 431 9.48 5.69 -21.05
N ALA A 432 10.68 6.26 -21.16
CA ALA A 432 11.95 5.55 -21.02
C ALA A 432 12.06 4.28 -21.88
N LEU A 433 11.54 4.36 -23.11
CA LEU A 433 11.73 3.36 -24.17
C LEU A 433 13.05 3.66 -24.90
N LYS A 434 13.82 2.63 -25.23
CA LYS A 434 14.98 2.76 -26.13
C LYS A 434 14.52 3.08 -27.55
N ASP A 435 13.44 2.41 -27.98
CA ASP A 435 12.80 2.69 -29.25
C ASP A 435 11.80 3.84 -29.09
N VAL A 436 12.31 5.07 -29.24
CA VAL A 436 11.51 6.30 -29.12
C VAL A 436 10.44 6.43 -30.20
N SER A 437 10.52 5.67 -31.31
CA SER A 437 9.49 5.69 -32.35
C SER A 437 8.13 5.17 -31.85
N LYS A 438 8.15 4.37 -30.77
CA LYS A 438 6.95 3.84 -30.12
C LYS A 438 6.24 4.85 -29.21
N VAL A 439 6.86 5.99 -28.91
CA VAL A 439 6.26 7.02 -28.06
C VAL A 439 5.16 7.76 -28.82
N TYR A 440 4.11 8.14 -28.11
CA TYR A 440 3.03 8.95 -28.64
C TYR A 440 3.53 10.30 -29.18
N ASP A 441 3.13 10.60 -30.41
CA ASP A 441 3.20 11.93 -31.01
C ASP A 441 1.85 12.21 -31.69
N PRO A 442 1.21 13.37 -31.44
CA PRO A 442 -0.13 13.64 -31.93
C PRO A 442 -0.25 13.63 -33.47
N ILE A 443 0.87 13.76 -34.20
CA ILE A 443 0.90 13.83 -35.66
C ILE A 443 1.52 12.56 -36.24
N ASN A 444 2.71 12.18 -35.76
CA ASN A 444 3.55 11.16 -36.37
C ASN A 444 3.29 9.75 -35.81
N ASN A 445 2.78 9.65 -34.58
CA ASN A 445 2.44 8.36 -33.95
C ASN A 445 1.29 8.52 -32.93
N PRO A 446 0.06 8.78 -33.41
CA PRO A 446 -1.08 9.09 -32.53
C PRO A 446 -1.54 7.90 -31.68
N THR A 447 -1.09 6.69 -31.99
CA THR A 447 -1.38 5.44 -31.26
C THR A 447 -0.22 4.97 -30.38
N GLY A 448 0.85 5.75 -30.28
CA GLY A 448 2.03 5.39 -29.50
C GLY A 448 1.80 5.37 -27.98
N ALA A 449 2.82 4.90 -27.26
CA ALA A 449 2.86 4.87 -25.81
C ALA A 449 2.78 6.28 -25.23
N ARG A 450 1.73 6.56 -24.45
CA ARG A 450 1.54 7.85 -23.78
C ARG A 450 2.18 7.82 -22.40
N CYS A 451 3.00 8.82 -22.10
CA CYS A 451 3.85 8.82 -20.91
C CYS A 451 3.20 9.53 -19.71
N THR A 452 1.90 9.32 -19.48
CA THR A 452 1.17 9.96 -18.37
C THR A 452 0.87 9.00 -17.22
N THR A 453 0.74 9.52 -16.00
CA THR A 453 0.31 8.73 -14.83
C THR A 453 -1.10 8.16 -14.99
N SER A 454 -1.97 8.82 -15.76
CA SER A 454 -3.30 8.29 -16.09
C SER A 454 -3.18 7.07 -17.01
N ASP A 455 -2.29 7.12 -18.01
CA ASP A 455 -2.05 5.99 -18.92
C ASP A 455 -1.43 4.79 -18.18
N MET A 456 -0.55 5.02 -17.20
CA MET A 456 -0.05 3.97 -16.30
C MET A 456 -1.16 3.29 -15.48
N ARG A 457 -2.31 3.96 -15.31
CA ARG A 457 -3.45 3.53 -14.48
C ARG A 457 -4.69 3.22 -15.33
N THR A 458 -4.52 2.97 -16.63
CA THR A 458 -5.66 2.81 -17.55
C THR A 458 -6.62 1.70 -17.13
N ASN A 459 -6.13 0.60 -16.54
CA ASN A 459 -6.99 -0.49 -16.06
C ASN A 459 -7.94 -0.03 -14.94
N ILE A 460 -7.53 0.98 -14.17
CA ILE A 460 -8.31 1.56 -13.08
C ILE A 460 -9.20 2.69 -13.59
N MET A 461 -8.64 3.64 -14.33
CA MET A 461 -9.35 4.84 -14.79
C MET A 461 -10.30 4.56 -15.96
N GLY A 462 -9.96 3.56 -16.78
CA GLY A 462 -10.58 3.28 -18.07
C GLY A 462 -10.16 4.24 -19.17
N ARG A 463 -10.69 4.00 -20.37
CA ARG A 463 -10.43 4.82 -21.56
C ARG A 463 -11.64 5.70 -21.90
N ASP A 464 -11.36 6.85 -22.49
CA ASP A 464 -12.35 7.66 -23.19
C ASP A 464 -12.70 6.98 -24.53
N PRO A 465 -13.99 6.70 -24.82
CA PRO A 465 -14.40 6.03 -26.06
C PRO A 465 -14.14 6.86 -27.32
N ILE A 466 -14.00 8.18 -27.21
CA ILE A 466 -13.77 9.05 -28.37
C ILE A 466 -12.29 9.03 -28.75
N THR A 467 -11.41 9.25 -27.77
CA THR A 467 -9.96 9.37 -28.02
C THR A 467 -9.20 8.05 -27.88
N GLY A 468 -9.75 7.08 -27.15
CA GLY A 468 -9.06 5.85 -26.76
C GLY A 468 -8.00 6.05 -25.66
N PHE A 469 -7.75 7.27 -25.20
CA PHE A 469 -6.75 7.56 -24.17
C PHE A 469 -7.29 7.27 -22.76
N ALA A 470 -6.37 7.11 -21.80
CA ALA A 470 -6.77 6.98 -20.41
C ALA A 470 -7.51 8.24 -19.91
N ARG A 471 -8.58 8.03 -19.14
CA ARG A 471 -9.29 9.14 -18.51
C ARG A 471 -8.45 9.74 -17.38
N SER A 472 -8.53 11.06 -17.18
CA SER A 472 -7.74 11.79 -16.20
C SER A 472 -8.62 12.46 -15.13
N PRO A 473 -8.30 12.32 -13.83
CA PRO A 473 -8.99 13.02 -12.76
C PRO A 473 -8.45 14.45 -12.52
N LEU A 474 -7.49 14.93 -13.33
CA LEU A 474 -6.89 16.27 -13.18
C LEU A 474 -7.95 17.36 -13.40
N ASP A 475 -8.10 18.27 -12.45
CA ASP A 475 -9.06 19.37 -12.52
C ASP A 475 -8.48 20.62 -11.84
N ASN A 476 -8.77 21.81 -12.38
CA ASN A 476 -8.56 23.06 -11.66
C ASN A 476 -9.68 24.10 -11.86
N VAL A 477 -10.89 23.63 -12.21
CA VAL A 477 -12.07 24.49 -12.35
C VAL A 477 -12.48 25.02 -10.97
N GLY A 478 -12.76 26.32 -10.88
CA GLY A 478 -13.22 26.95 -9.65
C GLY A 478 -12.15 27.22 -8.59
N VAL A 479 -10.91 26.75 -8.77
CA VAL A 479 -9.80 27.00 -7.86
C VAL A 479 -9.34 28.45 -7.95
N GLN A 480 -9.40 29.17 -6.83
CA GLN A 480 -9.01 30.58 -6.71
C GLN A 480 -7.58 30.70 -6.17
N TYR A 481 -6.60 30.65 -7.06
CA TYR A 481 -5.19 30.73 -6.64
C TYR A 481 -4.89 32.11 -6.02
N GLY A 482 -4.16 32.10 -4.89
CA GLY A 482 -3.82 33.31 -4.15
C GLY A 482 -4.96 33.93 -3.32
N LEU A 483 -6.07 33.22 -3.09
CA LEU A 483 -7.20 33.73 -2.30
C LEU A 483 -6.77 34.16 -0.89
N GLU A 484 -6.02 33.31 -0.18
CA GLU A 484 -5.54 33.62 1.16
C GLU A 484 -4.54 34.78 1.15
N ALA A 485 -3.65 34.84 0.15
CA ALA A 485 -2.72 35.95 -0.04
C ALA A 485 -3.47 37.28 -0.24
N PHE A 486 -4.54 37.27 -1.03
CA PHE A 486 -5.40 38.43 -1.24
C PHE A 486 -6.11 38.82 0.06
N ASN A 487 -6.77 37.88 0.73
CA ASN A 487 -7.50 38.16 1.97
C ASN A 487 -6.60 38.73 3.07
N LYS A 488 -5.32 38.31 3.13
CA LYS A 488 -4.30 38.84 4.04
C LYS A 488 -3.63 40.14 3.57
N GLY A 489 -3.96 40.65 2.39
CA GLY A 489 -3.37 41.86 1.82
C GLY A 489 -1.94 41.70 1.31
N ALA A 490 -1.45 40.47 1.14
CA ALA A 490 -0.11 40.20 0.58
C ALA A 490 -0.04 40.44 -0.93
N ILE A 491 -1.18 40.36 -1.62
CA ILE A 491 -1.38 40.79 -3.00
C ILE A 491 -2.61 41.69 -3.09
N SER A 492 -2.60 42.60 -4.05
CA SER A 492 -3.71 43.51 -4.34
C SER A 492 -4.89 42.78 -5.02
N ALA A 493 -6.06 43.42 -5.01
CA ALA A 493 -7.23 42.96 -5.75
C ALA A 493 -6.96 42.75 -7.24
N GLU A 494 -6.18 43.65 -7.85
CA GLU A 494 -5.86 43.58 -9.27
C GLU A 494 -4.93 42.41 -9.60
N GLU A 495 -3.94 42.16 -8.74
CA GLU A 495 -3.05 41.00 -8.86
C GLU A 495 -3.80 39.69 -8.70
N PHE A 496 -4.74 39.60 -7.74
CA PHE A 496 -5.55 38.41 -7.53
C PHE A 496 -6.46 38.09 -8.72
N VAL A 497 -7.16 39.10 -9.26
CA VAL A 497 -8.04 38.94 -10.43
C VAL A 497 -7.20 38.54 -11.65
N THR A 498 -6.12 39.26 -11.92
CA THR A 498 -5.25 39.03 -13.09
C THR A 498 -4.54 37.67 -13.02
N LEU A 499 -4.14 37.22 -11.83
CA LEU A 499 -3.60 35.87 -11.63
C LEU A 499 -4.60 34.82 -12.13
N ASN A 500 -5.85 34.90 -11.65
CA ASN A 500 -6.86 33.89 -11.98
C ASN A 500 -7.35 33.96 -13.43
N GLU A 501 -7.22 35.10 -14.11
CA GLU A 501 -7.41 35.23 -15.57
C GLU A 501 -6.30 34.54 -16.38
N LYS A 502 -5.05 34.51 -15.87
CA LYS A 502 -3.87 34.05 -16.62
C LYS A 502 -3.46 32.60 -16.36
N VAL A 503 -3.84 32.00 -15.23
CA VAL A 503 -3.35 30.66 -14.82
C VAL A 503 -3.71 29.56 -15.82
N GLY A 504 -4.92 29.58 -16.40
CA GLY A 504 -5.36 28.57 -17.37
C GLY A 504 -5.37 27.14 -16.84
N GLY A 505 -5.05 26.17 -17.70
CA GLY A 505 -5.09 24.74 -17.41
C GLY A 505 -4.25 23.94 -18.43
N TYR A 506 -4.64 22.68 -18.66
CA TYR A 506 -3.96 21.73 -19.54
C TYR A 506 -4.92 21.12 -20.55
N ASP A 507 -4.42 20.91 -21.77
CA ASP A 507 -5.10 20.07 -22.75
C ASP A 507 -4.95 18.57 -22.43
N LYS A 508 -5.56 17.72 -23.26
CA LYS A 508 -5.51 16.25 -23.12
C LYS A 508 -4.10 15.65 -23.17
N ASP A 509 -3.13 16.37 -23.72
CA ASP A 509 -1.74 15.91 -23.88
C ASP A 509 -0.81 16.56 -22.82
N GLY A 510 -1.36 17.30 -21.87
CA GLY A 510 -0.64 17.92 -20.76
C GLY A 510 0.04 19.24 -21.12
N LYS A 511 -0.33 19.87 -22.24
CA LYS A 511 0.20 21.19 -22.64
C LYS A 511 -0.61 22.31 -22.00
N PRO A 512 0.03 23.39 -21.50
CA PRO A 512 -0.69 24.53 -20.96
C PRO A 512 -1.60 25.19 -22.00
N VAL A 513 -2.83 25.52 -21.59
CA VAL A 513 -3.83 26.22 -22.40
C VAL A 513 -4.56 27.29 -21.56
N PRO A 514 -5.18 28.32 -22.17
CA PRO A 514 -5.90 29.35 -21.41
C PRO A 514 -7.13 28.83 -20.66
N GLN A 515 -7.72 27.72 -21.11
CA GLN A 515 -8.88 27.11 -20.47
C GLN A 515 -8.46 26.26 -19.27
N ARG A 516 -9.25 26.29 -18.20
CA ARG A 516 -9.06 25.42 -17.03
C ARG A 516 -9.28 23.95 -17.39
N THR A 517 -8.51 23.07 -16.77
CA THR A 517 -8.61 21.62 -16.94
C THR A 517 -9.86 21.10 -16.23
N VAL A 518 -10.66 20.31 -16.93
CA VAL A 518 -11.85 19.65 -16.39
C VAL A 518 -11.54 18.18 -16.14
N GLY A 519 -11.65 17.73 -14.89
CA GLY A 519 -11.49 16.33 -14.53
C GLY A 519 -12.65 15.47 -15.03
N ASP A 520 -12.33 14.28 -15.57
CA ASP A 520 -13.32 13.32 -16.02
C ASP A 520 -14.07 12.71 -14.82
N ALA A 521 -15.41 12.79 -14.83
CA ALA A 521 -16.24 12.37 -13.71
C ALA A 521 -16.07 10.89 -13.36
N LEU A 522 -15.89 10.03 -14.36
CA LEU A 522 -15.70 8.59 -14.15
C LEU A 522 -14.29 8.29 -13.63
N ALA A 523 -13.26 8.99 -14.13
CA ALA A 523 -11.91 8.89 -13.58
C ALA A 523 -11.85 9.36 -12.13
N LEU A 524 -12.54 10.45 -11.79
CA LEU A 524 -12.64 10.96 -10.42
C LEU A 524 -13.23 9.88 -9.49
N GLU A 525 -14.42 9.36 -9.82
CA GLU A 525 -15.06 8.31 -9.03
C GLU A 525 -14.16 7.08 -8.87
N ARG A 526 -13.54 6.62 -9.97
CA ARG A 526 -12.65 5.46 -9.95
C ARG A 526 -11.39 5.68 -9.13
N ALA A 527 -10.79 6.87 -9.19
CA ALA A 527 -9.62 7.21 -8.38
C ALA A 527 -9.90 7.13 -6.87
N TYR A 528 -11.10 7.56 -6.44
CA TYR A 528 -11.56 7.43 -5.06
C TYR A 528 -11.94 5.99 -4.71
N ALA A 529 -12.80 5.36 -5.51
CA ALA A 529 -13.31 4.02 -5.28
C ALA A 529 -12.20 2.96 -5.23
N SER A 530 -11.14 3.14 -6.03
CA SER A 530 -9.97 2.25 -6.06
C SER A 530 -9.03 2.46 -4.88
N GLY A 531 -9.13 3.58 -4.16
CA GLY A 531 -8.19 3.99 -3.12
C GLY A 531 -6.87 4.59 -3.64
N LEU A 532 -6.79 4.97 -4.93
CA LEU A 532 -5.61 5.66 -5.46
C LEU A 532 -5.50 7.09 -4.93
N VAL A 533 -6.64 7.70 -4.57
CA VAL A 533 -6.66 8.80 -3.60
C VAL A 533 -6.73 8.18 -2.21
N ASN A 534 -5.70 8.39 -1.42
CA ASN A 534 -5.60 7.81 -0.08
C ASN A 534 -6.65 8.46 0.83
N SER A 535 -7.52 7.66 1.42
CA SER A 535 -8.61 8.13 2.29
C SER A 535 -8.22 8.25 3.76
N GLY A 536 -7.13 7.57 4.17
CA GLY A 536 -6.75 7.28 5.55
C GLY A 536 -7.39 5.99 6.12
N GLY A 537 -8.30 5.34 5.39
CA GLY A 537 -9.00 4.14 5.83
C GLY A 537 -8.34 2.83 5.38
N GLY A 538 -9.16 1.78 5.21
CA GLY A 538 -8.69 0.45 4.79
C GLY A 538 -7.73 -0.17 5.79
N GLY A 539 -6.62 -0.75 5.31
CA GLY A 539 -5.62 -1.36 6.18
C GLY A 539 -4.85 -0.41 7.10
N LEU A 540 -4.90 0.91 6.85
CA LEU A 540 -4.10 1.89 7.58
C LEU A 540 -4.44 1.98 9.07
N ALA A 541 -5.66 1.61 9.47
CA ALA A 541 -6.06 1.59 10.88
C ALA A 541 -5.44 0.44 11.68
N PHE A 542 -4.83 -0.54 11.01
CA PHE A 542 -4.37 -1.80 11.61
C PHE A 542 -2.85 -1.95 11.60
N VAL A 543 -2.12 -0.88 11.28
CA VAL A 543 -0.64 -0.89 11.27
C VAL A 543 -0.08 0.34 12.00
N PRO A 544 1.07 0.23 12.67
CA PRO A 544 1.86 1.38 13.08
C PRO A 544 2.44 2.13 11.88
N ILE A 545 2.43 3.46 11.96
CA ILE A 545 2.96 4.37 10.94
C ILE A 545 3.93 5.33 11.61
N LEU A 546 5.24 5.17 11.35
CA LEU A 546 6.28 6.02 11.90
C LEU A 546 6.91 6.83 10.76
N HIS A 547 6.50 8.09 10.65
CA HIS A 547 7.09 9.03 9.71
C HIS A 547 8.43 9.53 10.24
N SER A 548 9.47 9.47 9.43
CA SER A 548 10.76 10.10 9.74
C SER A 548 11.21 10.98 8.59
N ARG A 549 11.49 12.26 8.84
CA ARG A 549 11.90 13.18 7.78
C ARG A 549 12.99 14.14 8.22
N THR A 550 13.78 14.55 7.24
CA THR A 550 14.55 15.78 7.33
C THR A 550 13.67 16.98 7.01
N TYR A 551 13.95 18.13 7.61
CA TYR A 551 13.30 19.38 7.24
C TYR A 551 13.93 19.98 5.98
N ASN A 552 13.16 19.99 4.88
CA ASN A 552 13.66 20.43 3.57
C ASN A 552 13.00 21.73 3.06
N ASP A 553 11.90 22.16 3.68
CA ASP A 553 11.07 23.27 3.22
C ASP A 553 11.89 24.56 3.03
N ALA A 554 12.80 24.88 3.95
CA ALA A 554 13.65 26.07 3.87
C ALA A 554 14.55 26.12 2.61
N SER A 555 14.76 24.98 1.94
CA SER A 555 15.55 24.91 0.70
C SER A 555 14.73 24.97 -0.59
N GLY A 556 13.41 25.17 -0.50
CA GLY A 556 12.52 25.16 -1.66
C GLY A 556 12.36 23.77 -2.28
N ASP A 557 12.52 22.71 -1.48
CA ASP A 557 12.38 21.32 -1.89
C ASP A 557 10.91 20.88 -1.91
N ILE A 558 10.60 19.88 -2.73
CA ILE A 558 9.23 19.38 -2.89
C ILE A 558 8.69 18.62 -1.67
N HIS A 559 9.55 18.13 -0.77
CA HIS A 559 9.16 17.31 0.36
C HIS A 559 8.73 18.19 1.54
N SER A 560 7.65 18.92 1.34
CA SER A 560 7.10 19.88 2.28
C SER A 560 6.52 19.19 3.53
N HIS A 561 6.74 19.77 4.71
CA HIS A 561 6.50 19.14 6.01
C HIS A 561 5.01 18.89 6.29
N GLU A 562 4.11 19.69 5.73
CA GLU A 562 2.67 19.55 5.94
C GLU A 562 2.10 18.23 5.44
N ARG A 563 2.78 17.51 4.54
CA ARG A 563 2.30 16.25 3.98
C ARG A 563 2.09 15.17 5.02
N ASP A 564 2.87 15.17 6.09
CA ASP A 564 2.68 14.25 7.23
C ASP A 564 1.37 14.57 7.98
N LEU A 565 0.99 15.85 8.05
CA LEU A 565 -0.29 16.30 8.61
C LEU A 565 -1.48 16.05 7.68
N VAL A 566 -1.27 16.03 6.36
CA VAL A 566 -2.29 15.58 5.39
C VAL A 566 -2.67 14.12 5.68
N VAL A 567 -1.68 13.24 5.87
CA VAL A 567 -1.90 11.84 6.27
C VAL A 567 -2.66 11.78 7.59
N ARG A 568 -2.23 12.56 8.59
CA ARG A 568 -2.89 12.64 9.91
C ARG A 568 -4.36 13.03 9.82
N ALA A 569 -4.66 14.07 9.05
CA ALA A 569 -6.03 14.56 8.87
C ALA A 569 -6.92 13.49 8.20
N ARG A 570 -6.38 12.75 7.24
CA ARG A 570 -7.07 11.64 6.57
C ARG A 570 -7.32 10.47 7.53
N LEU A 571 -6.33 10.07 8.33
CA LEU A 571 -6.47 9.05 9.38
C LEU A 571 -7.55 9.44 10.39
N GLN A 572 -7.50 10.67 10.90
CA GLN A 572 -8.48 11.19 11.85
C GLN A 572 -9.91 11.14 11.28
N ARG A 573 -10.09 11.57 10.02
CA ARG A 573 -11.39 11.56 9.36
C ARG A 573 -11.91 10.14 9.12
N ALA A 574 -11.05 9.22 8.69
CA ALA A 574 -11.45 7.86 8.33
C ALA A 574 -11.67 6.95 9.55
N ASN A 575 -10.87 7.11 10.60
CA ASN A 575 -10.80 6.16 11.72
C ASN A 575 -11.21 6.77 13.07
N GLY A 576 -11.42 8.09 13.13
CA GLY A 576 -11.74 8.80 14.38
C GLY A 576 -10.56 8.95 15.36
N ARG A 577 -9.38 8.45 15.01
CA ARG A 577 -8.17 8.43 15.83
C ARG A 577 -6.90 8.45 14.97
N ILE A 578 -5.78 8.81 15.59
CA ILE A 578 -4.45 8.99 14.95
C ILE A 578 -3.32 8.36 15.77
N ASP A 579 -3.65 7.63 16.82
CA ASP A 579 -2.71 7.12 17.82
C ASP A 579 -1.79 6.00 17.27
N ASN A 580 -2.07 5.46 16.09
CA ASN A 580 -1.16 4.60 15.35
C ASN A 580 -0.14 5.35 14.46
N GLN A 581 -0.20 6.69 14.40
CA GLN A 581 0.75 7.52 13.65
C GLN A 581 1.73 8.24 14.59
N VAL A 582 2.98 8.35 14.15
CA VAL A 582 4.05 9.13 14.79
C VAL A 582 4.78 9.95 13.74
N ILE A 583 5.07 11.23 14.01
CA ILE A 583 5.81 12.11 13.11
C ILE A 583 7.10 12.56 13.78
N TRP A 584 8.23 12.23 13.15
CA TRP A 584 9.56 12.71 13.54
C TRP A 584 10.18 13.60 12.48
N VAL A 585 10.68 14.76 12.92
CA VAL A 585 11.40 15.71 12.08
C VAL A 585 12.78 16.03 12.63
N GLY A 586 13.79 15.92 11.80
CA GLY A 586 15.16 16.27 12.15
C GLY A 586 15.79 17.26 11.19
N PRO A 587 17.02 17.70 11.49
CA PRO A 587 17.79 18.55 10.60
C PRO A 587 18.13 17.80 9.32
N ARG A 588 18.46 18.54 8.25
CA ARG A 588 18.84 17.95 6.96
C ARG A 588 20.09 17.06 7.03
N THR A 589 20.98 17.32 7.97
CA THR A 589 22.21 16.58 8.19
C THR A 589 22.46 16.38 9.68
N GLY A 590 23.18 15.31 10.04
CA GLY A 590 23.76 15.18 11.38
C GLY A 590 23.04 14.24 12.36
N TYR A 591 21.88 13.67 11.99
CA TYR A 591 21.19 12.71 12.87
C TYR A 591 20.57 11.50 12.12
N PRO A 592 20.91 10.25 12.48
CA PRO A 592 20.49 9.05 11.75
C PRO A 592 19.07 8.59 12.11
N LEU A 593 18.05 9.40 11.80
CA LEU A 593 16.64 9.10 12.10
C LEU A 593 16.16 7.74 11.59
N ALA A 594 16.67 7.29 10.44
CA ALA A 594 16.27 6.01 9.85
C ALA A 594 16.61 4.81 10.75
N ALA A 595 17.77 4.83 11.41
CA ALA A 595 18.16 3.75 12.31
C ALA A 595 17.29 3.72 13.57
N LEU A 596 17.08 4.90 14.18
CA LEU A 596 16.19 5.05 15.33
C LEU A 596 14.75 4.64 15.01
N SER A 597 14.25 5.03 13.83
CA SER A 597 12.92 4.64 13.33
C SER A 597 12.80 3.12 13.25
N LEU A 598 13.81 2.45 12.69
CA LEU A 598 13.80 0.99 12.55
C LEU A 598 13.79 0.30 13.91
N ASP A 599 14.58 0.78 14.87
CA ASP A 599 14.65 0.18 16.20
C ASP A 599 13.31 0.35 16.96
N VAL A 600 12.67 1.52 16.88
CA VAL A 600 11.35 1.76 17.50
C VAL A 600 10.23 1.00 16.80
N MET A 601 10.23 0.95 15.46
CA MET A 601 9.27 0.15 14.70
C MET A 601 9.42 -1.34 15.01
N THR A 602 10.65 -1.83 15.15
CA THR A 602 10.94 -3.22 15.55
C THR A 602 10.33 -3.54 16.90
N GLN A 603 10.50 -2.68 17.90
CA GLN A 603 9.90 -2.89 19.22
C GLN A 603 8.37 -2.94 19.15
N TRP A 604 7.76 -2.06 18.35
CA TRP A 604 6.31 -2.01 18.18
C TRP A 604 5.77 -3.30 17.54
N LEU A 605 6.36 -3.72 16.41
CA LEU A 605 5.94 -4.90 15.67
C LEU A 605 6.23 -6.20 16.42
N ASP A 606 7.34 -6.27 17.16
CA ASP A 606 7.66 -7.43 17.99
C ASP A 606 6.62 -7.64 19.10
N GLY A 607 6.15 -6.55 19.72
CA GLY A 607 5.06 -6.58 20.70
C GLY A 607 3.74 -7.06 20.10
N ILE A 608 3.33 -6.48 18.96
CA ILE A 608 2.11 -6.87 18.23
C ILE A 608 2.15 -8.35 17.82
N ALA A 609 3.30 -8.82 17.32
CA ALA A 609 3.47 -10.19 16.86
C ALA A 609 3.57 -11.22 18.00
N ALA A 610 4.02 -10.81 19.19
CA ALA A 610 4.07 -11.68 20.37
C ALA A 610 2.69 -11.88 21.02
N ASP A 611 1.76 -10.95 20.79
CA ASP A 611 0.40 -11.02 21.31
C ASP A 611 -0.48 -11.90 20.38
N PRO A 612 -1.05 -13.02 20.86
CA PRO A 612 -1.86 -13.91 20.04
C PRO A 612 -3.27 -13.37 19.75
N ALA A 613 -3.69 -12.25 20.37
CA ALA A 613 -5.00 -11.67 20.14
C ALA A 613 -5.20 -11.27 18.68
N PRO A 614 -6.44 -11.31 18.15
CA PRO A 614 -6.73 -10.81 16.81
C PRO A 614 -6.24 -9.38 16.60
N LEU A 615 -5.75 -9.07 15.40
CA LEU A 615 -5.31 -7.72 15.07
C LEU A 615 -6.48 -6.75 15.10
N THR A 616 -6.37 -5.72 15.95
CA THR A 616 -7.31 -4.59 16.05
C THR A 616 -6.51 -3.30 16.16
N THR A 617 -7.15 -2.15 15.89
CA THR A 617 -6.51 -0.85 16.13
C THR A 617 -6.12 -0.66 17.59
N ASP A 618 -6.92 -1.15 18.54
CA ASP A 618 -6.57 -1.10 19.97
C ASP A 618 -5.35 -1.95 20.29
N LYS A 619 -5.20 -3.13 19.68
CA LYS A 619 -3.99 -3.95 19.82
C LYS A 619 -2.76 -3.21 19.31
N VAL A 620 -2.84 -2.58 18.13
CA VAL A 620 -1.74 -1.78 17.59
C VAL A 620 -1.34 -0.70 18.60
N VAL A 621 -2.29 0.05 19.13
CA VAL A 621 -2.02 1.15 20.07
C VAL A 621 -1.51 0.64 21.42
N ALA A 622 -2.02 -0.48 21.92
CA ALA A 622 -1.58 -1.08 23.19
C ALA A 622 -0.11 -1.49 23.18
N HIS A 623 0.42 -1.87 22.02
CA HIS A 623 1.84 -2.24 21.84
C HIS A 623 2.74 -1.07 21.43
N LYS A 624 2.21 0.16 21.36
CA LYS A 624 2.98 1.35 20.98
C LYS A 624 4.11 1.63 21.97
N PRO A 625 5.40 1.60 21.54
CA PRO A 625 6.52 1.87 22.44
C PRO A 625 6.51 3.28 23.00
N ARG A 626 7.06 3.48 24.20
CA ARG A 626 7.16 4.82 24.82
C ARG A 626 7.90 5.84 23.95
N ALA A 627 8.93 5.39 23.22
CA ALA A 627 9.70 6.27 22.35
C ALA A 627 8.91 6.76 21.13
N ALA A 628 7.87 6.03 20.72
CA ALA A 628 7.04 6.29 19.55
C ALA A 628 6.04 7.42 19.82
N VAL A 629 6.52 8.61 20.13
CA VAL A 629 5.72 9.84 20.27
C VAL A 629 6.18 10.85 19.25
N ASP A 630 5.28 11.74 18.82
CA ASP A 630 5.66 12.84 17.93
C ASP A 630 6.83 13.62 18.53
N ALA A 631 7.79 13.99 17.69
CA ALA A 631 8.97 14.68 18.15
C ALA A 631 9.69 15.41 17.02
N CYS A 632 10.52 16.37 17.40
CA CYS A 632 11.59 16.85 16.54
C CYS A 632 12.96 16.69 17.20
N PHE A 633 14.00 16.75 16.38
CA PHE A 633 15.39 16.60 16.79
C PHE A 633 16.18 17.83 16.36
N ASP A 634 17.07 18.35 17.21
CA ASP A 634 18.00 19.40 16.82
C ASP A 634 19.28 18.84 16.16
N GLY A 635 20.22 19.73 15.81
CA GLY A 635 21.51 19.37 15.22
C GLY A 635 22.42 18.52 16.13
N SER A 636 22.18 18.49 17.44
CA SER A 636 22.91 17.66 18.40
C SER A 636 22.26 16.29 18.62
N GLY A 637 21.06 16.08 18.08
CA GLY A 637 20.25 14.88 18.29
C GLY A 637 19.37 14.94 19.55
N THR A 638 19.26 16.11 20.19
CA THR A 638 18.33 16.30 21.32
C THR A 638 16.89 16.18 20.82
N LYS A 639 16.11 15.29 21.46
CA LYS A 639 14.71 15.04 21.13
C LYS A 639 13.78 15.97 21.92
N TYR A 640 12.88 16.63 21.22
CA TYR A 640 11.79 17.45 21.79
C TYR A 640 10.46 16.80 21.45
N GLU A 641 9.71 16.37 22.47
CA GLU A 641 8.42 15.67 22.30
C GLU A 641 7.27 16.67 22.15
N GLU A 642 7.18 17.29 20.97
CA GLU A 642 6.11 18.22 20.59
C GLU A 642 5.43 17.75 19.30
N SER A 643 4.09 17.76 19.28
CA SER A 643 3.33 17.39 18.07
C SER A 643 3.31 18.54 17.05
N PRO A 644 3.56 18.27 15.76
CA PRO A 644 3.42 19.27 14.72
C PRO A 644 1.94 19.64 14.50
N ALA A 645 1.65 20.94 14.42
CA ALA A 645 0.34 21.48 14.05
C ALA A 645 0.47 22.91 13.50
N TYR A 646 -0.44 23.33 12.63
CA TYR A 646 -0.52 24.74 12.22
C TYR A 646 -0.84 25.63 13.43
N GLY A 647 -0.10 26.72 13.57
CA GLY A 647 -0.23 27.63 14.71
C GLY A 647 0.35 27.08 16.01
N ALA A 648 1.03 25.92 15.99
CA ALA A 648 1.78 25.45 17.14
C ALA A 648 2.89 26.43 17.52
N THR A 649 3.18 26.52 18.82
CA THR A 649 4.32 27.24 19.39
C THR A 649 5.23 26.23 20.08
N GLY A 650 6.49 26.58 20.33
CA GLY A 650 7.47 25.68 20.94
C GLY A 650 8.72 25.50 20.10
N THR A 651 9.60 24.61 20.56
CA THR A 651 10.91 24.41 19.94
C THR A 651 10.79 23.79 18.55
N CYS A 652 9.92 22.78 18.37
CA CYS A 652 9.74 22.13 17.07
C CYS A 652 9.09 23.05 16.04
N ALA A 653 8.06 23.80 16.43
CA ALA A 653 7.40 24.76 15.54
C ALA A 653 8.35 25.91 15.11
N THR A 654 9.29 26.28 15.98
CA THR A 654 10.30 27.31 15.67
C THR A 654 11.39 26.78 14.74
N MET A 655 11.90 25.56 14.97
CA MET A 655 12.95 24.99 14.13
C MET A 655 12.44 24.54 12.75
N TYR A 656 11.23 23.99 12.71
CA TYR A 656 10.67 23.31 11.55
C TYR A 656 9.25 23.81 11.24
N PRO A 657 9.09 25.09 10.88
CA PRO A 657 7.78 25.68 10.63
C PRO A 657 7.04 24.96 9.50
N LEU A 658 5.70 25.00 9.57
CA LEU A 658 4.84 24.40 8.56
C LEU A 658 4.45 25.42 7.50
N HIS A 659 4.40 24.96 6.25
CA HIS A 659 3.95 25.73 5.10
C HIS A 659 2.67 25.10 4.52
N GLY A 660 2.00 25.79 3.61
CA GLY A 660 0.83 25.26 2.91
C GLY A 660 1.18 24.79 1.51
N GLU A 661 0.15 24.66 0.67
CA GLU A 661 0.30 24.47 -0.78
C GLU A 661 -0.77 25.28 -1.55
N PRO A 662 -0.69 25.39 -2.89
CA PRO A 662 -1.52 26.32 -3.64
C PRO A 662 -3.02 26.12 -3.45
N ARG A 663 -3.49 24.87 -3.36
CA ARG A 663 -4.91 24.59 -3.13
C ARG A 663 -5.36 24.91 -1.72
N GLN A 664 -4.50 24.71 -0.72
CA GLN A 664 -4.78 25.15 0.64
C GLN A 664 -4.85 26.68 0.72
N GLN A 665 -3.99 27.41 0.01
CA GLN A 665 -4.10 28.87 -0.13
C GLN A 665 -5.35 29.31 -0.92
N ALA A 666 -5.95 28.41 -1.69
CA ALA A 666 -7.24 28.60 -2.34
C ALA A 666 -8.44 28.16 -1.48
N GLY A 667 -8.21 27.74 -0.23
CA GLY A 667 -9.23 27.35 0.75
C GLY A 667 -9.52 25.85 0.87
N ALA A 668 -8.78 24.98 0.17
CA ALA A 668 -8.95 23.53 0.27
C ALA A 668 -8.63 23.01 1.68
N PRO A 669 -9.28 21.94 2.15
CA PRO A 669 -9.03 21.37 3.48
C PRO A 669 -7.63 20.76 3.59
N LEU A 670 -7.12 20.65 4.82
CA LEU A 670 -5.83 20.00 5.11
C LEU A 670 -5.77 18.54 4.63
N THR A 671 -6.90 17.84 4.54
CA THR A 671 -6.94 16.48 3.98
C THR A 671 -6.49 16.43 2.52
N ASN A 672 -6.54 17.56 1.80
CA ASN A 672 -5.96 17.72 0.48
C ASN A 672 -6.28 16.58 -0.51
N ASP A 673 -7.53 16.13 -0.50
CA ASP A 673 -8.01 14.96 -1.24
C ASP A 673 -9.24 15.26 -2.09
N ILE A 674 -9.52 16.54 -2.34
CA ILE A 674 -10.55 17.00 -3.27
C ILE A 674 -9.89 17.32 -4.60
N ASN A 675 -9.89 16.36 -5.53
CA ASN A 675 -9.31 16.54 -6.86
C ASN A 675 -10.11 17.55 -7.69
N LYS A 676 -11.45 17.44 -7.64
CA LYS A 676 -12.42 18.37 -8.25
C LYS A 676 -13.44 18.80 -7.20
N CYS A 677 -13.52 20.09 -6.93
CA CYS A 677 -14.47 20.65 -5.98
C CYS A 677 -15.89 20.75 -6.58
N GLN A 678 -16.90 20.75 -5.73
CA GLN A 678 -18.21 21.29 -6.12
C GLN A 678 -18.12 22.82 -6.20
N LEU A 679 -19.01 23.45 -6.96
CA LEU A 679 -18.95 24.90 -7.20
C LEU A 679 -20.08 25.65 -6.50
N LYS A 680 -19.78 26.86 -6.05
CA LYS A 680 -20.73 27.87 -5.57
C LYS A 680 -20.57 29.17 -6.37
N PRO A 681 -21.61 30.04 -6.43
CA PRO A 681 -21.51 31.34 -7.09
C PRO A 681 -20.43 32.23 -6.47
N VAL A 682 -19.88 33.15 -7.27
CA VAL A 682 -18.93 34.18 -6.80
C VAL A 682 -19.69 35.32 -6.10
N LEU A 683 -19.54 35.42 -4.78
CA LEU A 683 -20.17 36.46 -3.97
C LEU A 683 -19.11 37.44 -3.44
N ALA A 684 -19.45 38.73 -3.41
CA ALA A 684 -18.56 39.75 -2.85
C ALA A 684 -18.22 39.48 -1.37
N SER A 685 -19.14 38.85 -0.64
CA SER A 685 -18.99 38.45 0.77
C SER A 685 -18.02 37.29 0.99
N ASP A 686 -17.57 36.60 -0.06
CA ASP A 686 -16.58 35.53 0.05
C ASP A 686 -15.14 36.07 0.28
N TYR A 687 -14.93 37.39 0.15
CA TYR A 687 -13.61 38.03 0.19
C TYR A 687 -13.49 38.96 1.40
N ALA A 688 -12.37 38.85 2.12
CA ALA A 688 -12.08 39.70 3.27
C ALA A 688 -11.63 41.10 2.84
N GLN A 689 -10.95 41.21 1.69
CA GLN A 689 -10.59 42.48 1.07
C GLN A 689 -11.63 42.89 0.03
N THR A 690 -11.87 44.20 -0.10
CA THR A 690 -12.87 44.74 -1.04
C THR A 690 -12.44 44.57 -2.50
N LEU A 691 -13.34 44.02 -3.31
CA LEU A 691 -13.25 44.02 -4.77
C LEU A 691 -14.12 45.15 -5.33
N THR A 692 -13.59 45.91 -6.30
CA THR A 692 -14.44 46.85 -7.05
C THR A 692 -15.49 46.10 -7.88
N PRO A 693 -16.62 46.73 -8.26
CA PRO A 693 -17.62 46.09 -9.12
C PRO A 693 -17.03 45.52 -10.42
N THR A 694 -16.07 46.23 -11.02
CA THR A 694 -15.36 45.79 -12.24
C THR A 694 -14.51 44.54 -12.00
N GLN A 695 -13.75 44.50 -10.89
CA GLN A 695 -12.94 43.33 -10.54
C GLN A 695 -13.80 42.11 -10.21
N LEU A 696 -14.91 42.32 -9.48
CA LEU A 696 -15.86 41.25 -9.21
C LEU A 696 -16.52 40.71 -10.49
N ALA A 697 -16.85 41.59 -11.44
CA ALA A 697 -17.37 41.18 -12.75
C ALA A 697 -16.35 40.35 -13.54
N ARG A 698 -15.07 40.76 -13.55
CA ARG A 698 -13.98 39.99 -14.18
C ARG A 698 -13.82 38.60 -13.55
N LEU A 699 -13.84 38.50 -12.22
CA LEU A 699 -13.81 37.21 -11.54
C LEU A 699 -15.02 36.33 -11.90
N ARG A 700 -16.22 36.90 -12.01
CA ARG A 700 -17.41 36.17 -12.46
C ARG A 700 -17.28 35.67 -13.91
N THR A 701 -16.56 36.39 -14.77
CA THR A 701 -16.24 35.91 -16.12
C THR A 701 -15.26 34.74 -16.09
N VAL A 702 -14.19 34.83 -15.29
CA VAL A 702 -13.22 33.73 -15.11
C VAL A 702 -13.89 32.48 -14.53
N PHE A 703 -14.76 32.67 -13.55
CA PHE A 703 -15.46 31.63 -12.82
C PHE A 703 -16.96 31.61 -13.18
N SER A 704 -17.26 31.55 -14.48
CA SER A 704 -18.64 31.57 -14.99
C SER A 704 -19.48 30.39 -14.48
N SER A 705 -18.86 29.25 -14.17
CA SER A 705 -19.49 28.09 -13.53
C SER A 705 -19.47 28.13 -11.99
N GLY A 706 -18.84 29.14 -11.39
CA GLY A 706 -18.62 29.25 -9.95
C GLY A 706 -17.20 28.92 -9.48
N VAL A 707 -16.96 29.13 -8.19
CA VAL A 707 -15.71 28.86 -7.47
C VAL A 707 -15.87 27.67 -6.53
N CYS A 708 -14.77 27.07 -6.09
CA CYS A 708 -14.82 25.92 -5.21
C CYS A 708 -15.60 26.17 -3.91
N ASP A 709 -16.52 25.25 -3.62
CA ASP A 709 -17.17 25.07 -2.33
C ASP A 709 -16.47 23.94 -1.57
N TRP A 710 -15.40 24.29 -0.86
CA TRP A 710 -14.59 23.34 -0.09
C TRP A 710 -15.29 22.76 1.14
N THR A 711 -16.50 23.24 1.46
CA THR A 711 -17.33 22.68 2.54
C THR A 711 -18.02 21.37 2.14
N LYS A 712 -18.03 21.06 0.83
CA LYS A 712 -18.65 19.87 0.28
C LYS A 712 -17.60 18.82 -0.11
N PRO A 713 -17.99 17.53 -0.13
CA PRO A 713 -17.17 16.49 -0.75
C PRO A 713 -16.88 16.79 -2.22
N GLY A 714 -15.74 16.31 -2.71
CA GLY A 714 -15.36 16.43 -4.11
C GLY A 714 -16.32 15.74 -5.07
N VAL A 715 -16.34 16.17 -6.32
CA VAL A 715 -17.12 15.53 -7.38
C VAL A 715 -16.58 14.10 -7.58
N GLY A 716 -17.49 13.12 -7.56
CA GLY A 716 -17.13 11.70 -7.64
C GLY A 716 -16.48 11.14 -6.37
N GLN A 717 -16.35 11.93 -5.29
CA GLN A 717 -15.75 11.44 -4.06
C GLN A 717 -16.65 10.40 -3.40
N VAL A 718 -16.16 9.17 -3.38
CA VAL A 718 -16.82 8.00 -2.79
C VAL A 718 -15.87 7.29 -1.83
N PRO A 719 -16.39 6.52 -0.85
CA PRO A 719 -15.55 5.65 -0.04
C PRO A 719 -14.77 4.62 -0.88
N LEU A 720 -13.69 4.08 -0.32
CA LEU A 720 -13.01 2.92 -0.87
C LEU A 720 -14.03 1.79 -1.09
N LYS A 721 -14.16 1.31 -2.33
CA LYS A 721 -15.17 0.30 -2.71
C LYS A 721 -14.90 -1.06 -2.07
N GLY A 722 -13.64 -1.35 -1.75
CA GLY A 722 -13.19 -2.57 -1.10
C GLY A 722 -11.67 -2.72 -1.17
N THR A 723 -11.15 -3.75 -0.50
CA THR A 723 -9.74 -4.14 -0.59
C THR A 723 -9.58 -5.29 -1.57
N PHE A 724 -8.38 -5.49 -2.11
CA PHE A 724 -8.10 -6.53 -3.12
C PHE A 724 -9.02 -6.46 -4.35
N GLN A 725 -9.34 -5.25 -4.80
CA GLN A 725 -10.13 -5.05 -6.02
C GLN A 725 -9.38 -5.59 -7.24
N SER A 726 -10.08 -6.32 -8.10
CA SER A 726 -9.54 -6.85 -9.35
C SER A 726 -10.01 -6.01 -10.54
N TYR A 727 -9.05 -5.73 -11.43
CA TYR A 727 -9.17 -5.10 -12.74
C TYR A 727 -8.75 -6.08 -13.84
N ALA A 728 -8.47 -7.35 -13.48
CA ALA A 728 -8.19 -8.43 -14.40
C ALA A 728 -9.48 -9.20 -14.75
N VAL A 729 -9.47 -9.83 -15.92
CA VAL A 729 -10.48 -10.85 -16.24
C VAL A 729 -10.12 -12.10 -15.44
N ALA A 730 -11.11 -12.72 -14.79
CA ALA A 730 -10.88 -13.93 -14.02
C ALA A 730 -10.30 -15.05 -14.92
N PRO A 731 -9.31 -15.82 -14.44
CA PRO A 731 -8.87 -17.02 -15.15
C PRO A 731 -10.05 -17.98 -15.22
N GLY A 732 -10.34 -18.47 -16.44
CA GLY A 732 -11.49 -19.32 -16.75
C GLY A 732 -11.46 -20.67 -16.06
#